data_AF-A0A1K1SI04-F1
#
_entry.id   AF-A0A1K1SI04-F1
#
_cell.length_a   1.000
_cell.length_b   1.000
_cell.length_c   1.000
_cell.angle_alpha   90.00
_cell.angle_beta   90.00
_cell.angle_gamma   90.00
#
_symmetry.space_group_name_H-M   'P 1'
#
loop_
_entity.id
_entity.type
_entity.pdbx_description
1 polymer ?
#
loop_
_entity_poly.entity_id
_entity_poly.type
_entity_poly.pdbx_seq_one_letter_code
_entity_poly.pdbx_strand_id
1 'polypeptide(L)'
;MATHSRRDFLKFSAGLAGATAATALLPESIRKALAIEPNTVTGTIQDVQHIVVFMQENRSFDHYLGHLSGVRGYNDRFPVTLPNGKPVWFQPRQEDKASVIAPFRYDTTNPGVNAQCIGGLPHTWATTHGAIDNGRADQWAVQKSNMTMGYHVRDDIPFHYALADAFTVCDNYFCSIPGNTHPNRMYLMTGMVDPLGTGGGPLLDNTDYIDNQFDKIKLPPFSWATYPERLEQAGISWQVYQQGTGFDNFTGNYGTNMLACFDNFVNAPAGSSLQTRGMSTRPITQLKADVQANALPQVSWLLPPAAYSEHPKFTPLYGAYYLSTILDALTSNPDVWSKTVLLVMYDENDGFFDHVVPPQAPTLPGSGMSTVDVSLERHNVVTSTQTGTYTADNLPYGLGPRVPMFVVSPWSKGGFVCSQVFDHTSVLQFIEKRFGVMETNISPWRRAICGDLTSALDFSKPDATLPTLPSTQAYVAQADLQCSRASSQTAPASTAQQVVTAQEPGTRPARALPYELHVTGQLGAQGYALTFANTGTQGAHFWVYTGDATAMPRRYTVEAGKQLTDTWALDANGSYLVSVWGPNGYFRRFAGSAAADAAAKPEITACYDAANGDVYVTFANAGSSALTVTATDVAYGGAARTLTIPAGQRVEAHWDLSCSSHWYDLQFAVAGNAGWMRRIAGHVETGKASITDPAAVAPTISAI
;
A
#
# COMPACT_ATOMS: atom_id res chain seq x y z
N MET A 1 32.92 -52.12 8.97
CA MET A 1 33.90 -51.32 9.74
C MET A 1 34.06 -50.01 8.98
N ALA A 2 33.71 -48.84 9.50
CA ALA A 2 33.88 -48.35 10.86
C ALA A 2 32.59 -47.78 11.46
N THR A 3 32.43 -48.03 12.75
CA THR A 3 31.40 -47.50 13.63
C THR A 3 31.80 -46.11 14.10
N HIS A 4 30.99 -45.08 13.79
CA HIS A 4 31.17 -43.76 14.39
C HIS A 4 30.67 -43.79 15.84
N SER A 5 31.53 -43.38 16.78
CA SER A 5 31.29 -43.53 18.21
C SER A 5 30.48 -42.36 18.78
N ARG A 6 29.71 -42.60 19.85
CA ARG A 6 28.98 -41.58 20.64
C ARG A 6 29.85 -40.40 21.12
N ARG A 7 31.18 -40.50 21.05
CA ARG A 7 32.14 -39.45 21.42
C ARG A 7 32.34 -38.39 20.33
N ASP A 8 32.01 -38.70 19.08
CA ASP A 8 32.09 -37.74 17.97
C ASP A 8 30.82 -36.87 17.90
N PHE A 9 29.66 -37.41 18.31
CA PHE A 9 28.41 -36.66 18.47
C PHE A 9 28.48 -35.63 19.62
N LEU A 10 29.22 -35.94 20.69
CA LEU A 10 29.41 -35.04 21.84
C LEU A 10 30.44 -33.92 21.60
N LYS A 11 31.30 -34.05 20.59
CA LYS A 11 32.17 -32.94 20.14
C LYS A 11 31.44 -31.92 19.28
N PHE A 12 30.33 -32.30 18.65
CA PHE A 12 29.44 -31.36 17.94
C PHE A 12 28.51 -30.58 18.88
N SER A 13 28.32 -31.05 20.12
CA SER A 13 27.39 -30.47 21.10
C SER A 13 28.07 -29.66 22.23
N ALA A 14 29.40 -29.57 22.26
CA ALA A 14 30.14 -28.80 23.27
C ALA A 14 30.49 -27.35 22.85
N GLY A 15 29.97 -26.86 21.71
CA GLY A 15 30.19 -25.49 21.22
C GLY A 15 29.06 -24.50 21.47
N LEU A 16 27.99 -24.89 22.18
CA LEU A 16 26.74 -24.12 22.30
C LEU A 16 26.43 -23.57 23.71
N ALA A 17 27.43 -23.53 24.59
CA ALA A 17 27.30 -22.93 25.92
C ALA A 17 28.28 -21.75 26.05
N GLY A 18 27.90 -20.61 25.47
CA GLY A 18 28.72 -19.40 25.49
C GLY A 18 28.08 -18.29 24.69
N ALA A 19 27.04 -17.67 25.26
CA ALA A 19 26.53 -16.39 24.79
C ALA A 19 27.62 -15.32 24.97
N THR A 20 28.38 -15.08 23.89
CA THR A 20 29.08 -13.82 23.65
C THR A 20 28.73 -13.41 22.24
N ALA A 21 28.07 -12.27 22.12
CA ALA A 21 27.68 -11.62 20.88
C ALA A 21 28.70 -11.86 19.76
N ALA A 22 28.39 -12.75 18.83
CA ALA A 22 28.96 -12.67 17.50
C ALA A 22 28.41 -11.36 16.94
N THR A 23 29.24 -10.31 16.99
CA THR A 23 29.02 -9.08 16.23
C THR A 23 28.65 -9.51 14.82
N ALA A 24 27.37 -9.37 14.49
CA ALA A 24 26.83 -9.58 13.16
C ALA A 24 27.56 -8.60 12.24
N LEU A 25 28.64 -9.04 11.63
CA LEU A 25 29.32 -8.26 10.61
C LEU A 25 28.34 -8.19 9.43
N LEU A 26 27.83 -6.98 9.18
CA LEU A 26 27.10 -6.62 7.97
C LEU A 26 27.83 -7.19 6.74
N PRO A 27 27.12 -7.67 5.70
CA PRO A 27 27.71 -7.74 4.38
C PRO A 27 28.34 -6.39 4.04
N GLU A 28 29.63 -6.40 3.67
CA GLU A 28 30.46 -5.19 3.53
C GLU A 28 29.85 -4.14 2.58
N SER A 29 29.17 -4.60 1.55
CA SER A 29 28.40 -3.84 0.57
C SER A 29 27.24 -3.03 1.16
N ILE A 30 26.47 -3.61 2.09
CA ILE A 30 25.36 -2.90 2.73
C ILE A 30 25.89 -1.82 3.66
N ARG A 31 26.97 -2.09 4.41
CA ARG A 31 27.64 -1.06 5.21
C ARG A 31 28.13 0.10 4.34
N LYS A 32 28.66 -0.21 3.14
CA LYS A 32 29.03 0.80 2.13
C LYS A 32 27.83 1.58 1.64
N ALA A 33 26.73 0.91 1.27
CA ALA A 33 25.48 1.53 0.81
C ALA A 33 25.01 2.66 1.74
N LEU A 34 25.09 2.38 3.04
CA LEU A 34 24.62 3.25 4.09
C LEU A 34 25.59 4.40 4.37
N ALA A 35 26.89 4.20 4.15
CA ALA A 35 27.92 5.23 4.32
C ALA A 35 28.06 6.19 3.13
N ILE A 36 27.48 5.85 1.98
CA ILE A 36 27.54 6.67 0.78
C ILE A 36 26.48 7.77 0.87
N GLU A 37 26.93 9.00 0.76
CA GLU A 37 26.07 10.18 0.69
C GLU A 37 25.43 10.33 -0.70
N PRO A 38 24.23 10.91 -0.79
CA PRO A 38 23.63 11.24 -2.08
C PRO A 38 24.52 12.22 -2.87
N ASN A 39 24.55 12.05 -4.18
CA ASN A 39 25.10 13.04 -5.09
C ASN A 39 24.12 14.21 -5.21
N THR A 40 24.26 15.23 -4.37
CA THR A 40 23.34 16.38 -4.34
C THR A 40 23.92 17.57 -5.10
N VAL A 41 23.67 17.64 -6.41
CA VAL A 41 24.12 18.76 -7.28
C VAL A 41 23.04 19.83 -7.35
N THR A 42 21.78 19.45 -7.56
CA THR A 42 20.65 20.37 -7.68
C THR A 42 19.77 20.42 -6.45
N GLY A 43 19.84 19.42 -5.56
CA GLY A 43 18.91 19.28 -4.43
C GLY A 43 17.50 18.89 -4.87
N THR A 44 17.37 18.24 -6.03
CA THR A 44 16.07 17.87 -6.62
C THR A 44 16.16 16.48 -7.25
N ILE A 45 15.03 15.97 -7.76
CA ILE A 45 14.98 14.68 -8.47
C ILE A 45 16.02 14.57 -9.61
N GLN A 46 16.47 15.69 -10.18
CA GLN A 46 17.46 15.68 -11.28
C GLN A 46 18.82 15.08 -10.89
N ASP A 47 19.09 14.98 -9.59
CA ASP A 47 20.29 14.35 -9.04
C ASP A 47 20.30 12.81 -9.17
N VAL A 48 19.13 12.19 -9.31
CA VAL A 48 19.00 10.75 -9.62
C VAL A 48 19.58 10.51 -11.01
N GLN A 49 20.37 9.46 -11.24
CA GLN A 49 20.79 9.06 -12.59
C GLN A 49 20.32 7.66 -12.95
N HIS A 50 20.06 6.82 -11.94
CA HIS A 50 19.63 5.44 -12.12
C HIS A 50 18.40 5.15 -11.27
N ILE A 51 17.35 4.63 -11.91
CA ILE A 51 16.15 4.13 -11.26
C ILE A 51 16.12 2.61 -11.48
N VAL A 52 16.17 1.86 -10.38
CA VAL A 52 16.18 0.40 -10.39
C VAL A 52 14.86 -0.08 -9.79
N VAL A 53 14.12 -0.89 -10.55
CA VAL A 53 12.79 -1.37 -10.18
C VAL A 53 12.87 -2.88 -9.94
N PHE A 54 12.54 -3.32 -8.74
CA PHE A 54 12.51 -4.73 -8.35
C PHE A 54 11.15 -5.08 -7.75
N MET A 55 10.38 -5.88 -8.48
CA MET A 55 9.04 -6.32 -8.06
C MET A 55 9.06 -7.80 -7.69
N GLN A 56 8.79 -8.06 -6.41
CA GLN A 56 8.59 -9.38 -5.83
C GLN A 56 7.11 -9.82 -5.93
N GLU A 57 6.79 -10.94 -5.32
CA GLU A 57 5.52 -11.66 -5.29
C GLU A 57 5.32 -12.21 -3.86
N ASN A 58 4.16 -12.58 -3.35
CA ASN A 58 2.84 -12.01 -3.45
C ASN A 58 2.47 -11.73 -1.97
N ARG A 59 2.45 -10.46 -1.53
CA ARG A 59 2.42 -10.10 -0.09
C ARG A 59 1.59 -8.85 0.16
N SER A 60 0.62 -8.94 1.08
CA SER A 60 -0.08 -7.73 1.57
C SER A 60 0.81 -6.92 2.49
N PHE A 61 0.51 -5.62 2.62
CA PHE A 61 1.22 -4.75 3.56
C PHE A 61 1.05 -5.24 5.00
N ASP A 62 -0.19 -5.50 5.45
CA ASP A 62 -0.42 -5.95 6.84
C ASP A 62 0.23 -7.29 7.16
N HIS A 63 0.32 -8.19 6.17
CA HIS A 63 0.97 -9.48 6.34
C HIS A 63 2.47 -9.36 6.63
N TYR A 64 3.18 -8.40 6.04
CA TYR A 64 4.61 -8.20 6.31
C TYR A 64 4.88 -7.13 7.35
N LEU A 65 4.36 -5.93 7.13
CA LEU A 65 4.74 -4.73 7.85
C LEU A 65 3.62 -4.19 8.73
N GLY A 66 2.45 -4.84 8.76
CA GLY A 66 1.33 -4.41 9.59
C GLY A 66 1.67 -4.28 11.08
N HIS A 67 2.67 -5.02 11.58
CA HIS A 67 3.14 -4.94 12.97
C HIS A 67 4.36 -4.02 13.18
N LEU A 68 4.90 -3.41 12.13
CA LEU A 68 5.98 -2.44 12.25
C LEU A 68 5.51 -1.22 13.04
N SER A 69 6.38 -0.68 13.91
CA SER A 69 6.07 0.53 14.68
C SER A 69 5.69 1.69 13.76
N GLY A 70 4.75 2.56 14.17
CA GLY A 70 4.38 3.79 13.46
C GLY A 70 3.70 3.69 12.09
N VAL A 71 3.69 2.54 11.40
CA VAL A 71 2.95 2.44 10.13
C VAL A 71 1.44 2.31 10.39
N ARG A 72 0.63 2.70 9.41
CA ARG A 72 -0.80 2.41 9.41
C ARG A 72 -1.05 0.91 9.26
N GLY A 73 -1.13 0.20 10.38
CA GLY A 73 -1.34 -1.26 10.46
C GLY A 73 -2.23 -1.63 11.64
N TYR A 74 -1.84 -2.61 12.46
CA TYR A 74 -2.72 -3.17 13.50
C TYR A 74 -3.14 -2.19 14.62
N ASN A 75 -2.47 -1.05 14.81
CA ASN A 75 -2.92 0.01 15.72
C ASN A 75 -3.64 1.16 15.00
N ASP A 76 -4.09 0.99 13.75
CA ASP A 76 -4.93 1.99 13.09
C ASP A 76 -6.12 2.33 14.01
N ARG A 77 -6.31 3.64 14.24
CA ARG A 77 -7.40 4.16 15.06
C ARG A 77 -8.72 4.21 14.29
N PHE A 78 -8.66 4.12 12.95
CA PHE A 78 -9.80 4.24 12.06
C PHE A 78 -10.04 3.02 11.14
N PRO A 79 -9.99 1.76 11.64
CA PRO A 79 -10.41 0.63 10.83
C PRO A 79 -11.91 0.75 10.51
N VAL A 80 -12.30 0.26 9.33
CA VAL A 80 -13.73 0.26 8.94
C VAL A 80 -14.53 -0.71 9.83
N THR A 81 -15.76 -0.33 10.13
CA THR A 81 -16.71 -1.17 10.87
C THR A 81 -17.44 -2.07 9.88
N LEU A 82 -17.40 -3.38 10.12
CA LEU A 82 -18.11 -4.37 9.31
C LEU A 82 -19.62 -4.37 9.63
N PRO A 83 -20.48 -4.92 8.75
CA PRO A 83 -21.91 -5.05 9.01
C PRO A 83 -22.27 -5.84 10.29
N ASN A 84 -21.37 -6.69 10.78
CA ASN A 84 -21.53 -7.42 12.04
C ASN A 84 -21.25 -6.57 13.30
N GLY A 85 -20.94 -5.28 13.14
CA GLY A 85 -20.65 -4.34 14.22
C GLY A 85 -19.26 -4.46 14.83
N LYS A 86 -18.37 -5.28 14.25
CA LYS A 86 -16.96 -5.40 14.65
C LYS A 86 -16.04 -4.64 13.68
N PRO A 87 -14.84 -4.22 14.12
CA PRO A 87 -13.82 -3.75 13.19
C PRO A 87 -13.42 -4.80 12.16
N VAL A 88 -12.87 -4.34 11.03
CA VAL A 88 -12.40 -5.16 9.90
C VAL A 88 -11.47 -6.32 10.28
N TRP A 89 -10.80 -6.28 11.44
CA TRP A 89 -9.99 -7.37 11.96
C TRP A 89 -10.77 -8.69 12.13
N PHE A 90 -12.07 -8.64 12.40
CA PHE A 90 -12.87 -9.82 12.75
C PHE A 90 -13.67 -10.32 11.54
N GLN A 91 -12.97 -11.00 10.63
CA GLN A 91 -13.54 -11.47 9.36
C GLN A 91 -14.43 -12.72 9.57
N PRO A 92 -15.57 -12.83 8.87
CA PRO A 92 -16.37 -14.06 8.84
C PRO A 92 -15.55 -15.25 8.36
N ARG A 93 -15.64 -16.39 9.07
CA ARG A 93 -14.88 -17.60 8.71
C ARG A 93 -15.40 -18.25 7.43
N GLN A 94 -14.51 -18.95 6.73
CA GLN A 94 -14.83 -19.60 5.45
C GLN A 94 -15.92 -20.67 5.58
N GLU A 95 -15.83 -21.51 6.62
CA GLU A 95 -16.73 -22.64 6.85
C GLU A 95 -18.02 -22.25 7.57
N ASP A 96 -18.04 -21.13 8.30
CA ASP A 96 -19.20 -20.62 9.04
C ASP A 96 -19.12 -19.11 9.20
N LYS A 97 -19.91 -18.39 8.41
CA LYS A 97 -19.96 -16.93 8.40
C LYS A 97 -20.54 -16.33 9.69
N ALA A 98 -21.19 -17.11 10.55
CA ALA A 98 -21.66 -16.64 11.86
C ALA A 98 -20.51 -16.52 12.88
N SER A 99 -19.39 -17.20 12.64
CA SER A 99 -18.18 -17.13 13.44
C SER A 99 -17.14 -16.20 12.79
N VAL A 100 -16.22 -15.68 13.59
CA VAL A 100 -15.15 -14.77 13.12
C VAL A 100 -13.76 -15.36 13.31
N ILE A 101 -12.83 -14.91 12.48
CA ILE A 101 -11.39 -15.13 12.62
C ILE A 101 -10.66 -13.79 12.70
N ALA A 102 -9.83 -13.64 13.72
CA ALA A 102 -8.89 -12.54 13.89
C ALA A 102 -7.53 -12.86 13.22
N PRO A 103 -6.71 -11.85 12.92
CA PRO A 103 -5.34 -12.00 12.46
C PRO A 103 -4.52 -12.90 13.39
N PHE A 104 -3.65 -13.75 12.82
CA PHE A 104 -2.78 -14.63 13.61
C PHE A 104 -1.38 -14.75 13.00
N ARG A 105 -0.38 -14.95 13.87
CA ARG A 105 1.03 -15.00 13.45
C ARG A 105 1.35 -16.31 12.73
N TYR A 106 2.03 -16.20 11.60
CA TYR A 106 2.81 -17.27 10.99
C TYR A 106 4.17 -17.35 11.67
N ASP A 107 4.17 -18.04 12.82
CA ASP A 107 5.31 -18.07 13.74
C ASP A 107 6.40 -19.02 13.24
N THR A 108 7.43 -18.43 12.65
CA THR A 108 8.59 -19.16 12.12
C THR A 108 9.53 -19.61 13.24
N THR A 109 9.42 -19.04 14.44
CA THR A 109 10.26 -19.41 15.59
C THR A 109 9.83 -20.74 16.21
N ASN A 110 8.57 -21.16 16.00
CA ASN A 110 8.06 -22.44 16.45
C ASN A 110 8.74 -23.59 15.69
N PRO A 111 9.57 -24.45 16.33
CA PRO A 111 10.33 -25.50 15.63
C PRO A 111 9.47 -26.61 15.02
N GLY A 112 8.19 -26.71 15.41
CA GLY A 112 7.29 -27.77 14.98
C GLY A 112 6.49 -27.48 13.71
N VAL A 113 6.52 -26.24 13.19
CA VAL A 113 5.61 -25.81 12.12
C VAL A 113 6.38 -25.15 10.98
N ASN A 114 6.04 -25.48 9.73
CA ASN A 114 6.45 -24.74 8.56
C ASN A 114 5.54 -23.51 8.40
N ALA A 115 6.09 -22.33 8.67
CA ALA A 115 5.42 -21.04 8.53
C ALA A 115 6.04 -20.15 7.43
N GLN A 116 6.94 -20.69 6.61
CA GLN A 116 7.62 -19.96 5.51
C GLN A 116 7.11 -20.39 4.13
N CYS A 117 6.86 -21.70 3.93
CA CYS A 117 6.32 -22.27 2.70
C CYS A 117 4.83 -22.61 2.90
N ILE A 118 3.98 -21.59 2.86
CA ILE A 118 2.54 -21.67 3.21
C ILE A 118 1.63 -21.98 2.01
N GLY A 119 2.15 -21.88 0.78
CA GLY A 119 1.37 -22.09 -0.44
C GLY A 119 0.49 -20.88 -0.79
N GLY A 120 -0.02 -20.84 -2.02
CA GLY A 120 -0.81 -19.72 -2.52
C GLY A 120 -2.26 -19.73 -2.01
N LEU A 121 -2.81 -18.53 -1.86
CA LEU A 121 -4.21 -18.25 -1.56
C LEU A 121 -4.95 -17.84 -2.84
N PRO A 122 -6.30 -17.80 -2.86
CA PRO A 122 -7.05 -17.24 -3.97
C PRO A 122 -6.83 -15.72 -4.14
N HIS A 123 -6.38 -15.29 -5.32
CA HIS A 123 -6.16 -13.88 -5.69
C HIS A 123 -6.63 -13.50 -7.10
N THR A 124 -7.53 -14.29 -7.67
CA THR A 124 -8.15 -13.94 -8.95
C THR A 124 -8.95 -12.63 -8.86
N TRP A 125 -9.21 -12.00 -10.01
CA TRP A 125 -10.14 -10.86 -10.14
C TRP A 125 -11.42 -11.05 -9.29
N ALA A 126 -12.08 -12.20 -9.47
CA ALA A 126 -13.32 -12.51 -8.77
C ALA A 126 -13.16 -12.62 -7.25
N THR A 127 -12.14 -13.34 -6.77
CA THR A 127 -11.95 -13.57 -5.33
C THR A 127 -11.42 -12.34 -4.58
N THR A 128 -10.62 -11.51 -5.25
CA THR A 128 -10.12 -10.26 -4.66
C THR A 128 -11.20 -9.18 -4.63
N HIS A 129 -11.98 -8.99 -5.71
CA HIS A 129 -13.18 -8.15 -5.64
C HIS A 129 -14.20 -8.67 -4.63
N GLY A 130 -14.38 -9.99 -4.57
CA GLY A 130 -15.24 -10.63 -3.59
C GLY A 130 -14.83 -10.31 -2.16
N ALA A 131 -13.52 -10.28 -1.85
CA ALA A 131 -13.01 -9.97 -0.51
C ALA A 131 -13.20 -8.50 -0.13
N ILE A 132 -12.99 -7.58 -1.09
CA ILE A 132 -13.21 -6.14 -0.92
C ILE A 132 -14.71 -5.82 -0.75
N ASP A 133 -15.59 -6.63 -1.37
CA ASP A 133 -17.05 -6.53 -1.35
C ASP A 133 -17.58 -5.10 -1.41
N ASN A 134 -17.27 -4.41 -2.51
CA ASN A 134 -17.71 -3.03 -2.79
C ASN A 134 -17.38 -2.02 -1.67
N GLY A 135 -16.27 -2.25 -0.97
CA GLY A 135 -15.78 -1.38 0.10
C GLY A 135 -16.21 -1.79 1.50
N ARG A 136 -16.98 -2.88 1.67
CA ARG A 136 -17.29 -3.44 3.00
C ARG A 136 -16.09 -4.13 3.62
N ALA A 137 -15.24 -4.73 2.79
CA ALA A 137 -14.05 -5.49 3.18
C ALA A 137 -14.33 -6.57 4.26
N ASP A 138 -15.46 -7.28 4.12
CA ASP A 138 -15.98 -8.21 5.12
C ASP A 138 -16.03 -9.68 4.65
N GLN A 139 -15.42 -10.02 3.51
CA GLN A 139 -15.45 -11.38 2.95
C GLN A 139 -14.05 -11.99 2.75
N TRP A 140 -13.00 -11.50 3.41
CA TRP A 140 -11.63 -11.95 3.17
C TRP A 140 -11.46 -13.46 3.35
N ALA A 141 -11.77 -13.99 4.53
CA ALA A 141 -11.59 -15.42 4.80
C ALA A 141 -12.58 -16.30 4.02
N VAL A 142 -13.78 -15.79 3.72
CA VAL A 142 -14.77 -16.47 2.88
C VAL A 142 -14.24 -16.68 1.46
N GLN A 143 -13.63 -15.66 0.88
CA GLN A 143 -13.21 -15.66 -0.52
C GLN A 143 -11.82 -16.28 -0.72
N LYS A 144 -10.98 -16.24 0.32
CA LYS A 144 -9.55 -16.56 0.21
C LYS A 144 -9.07 -17.67 1.16
N SER A 145 -9.95 -18.20 2.01
CA SER A 145 -9.67 -19.09 3.16
C SER A 145 -9.23 -18.37 4.44
N ASN A 146 -9.41 -19.03 5.57
CA ASN A 146 -8.99 -18.54 6.89
C ASN A 146 -7.49 -18.20 6.98
N MET A 147 -6.65 -18.82 6.16
CA MET A 147 -5.22 -18.53 6.09
C MET A 147 -4.92 -17.10 5.59
N THR A 148 -5.87 -16.42 4.94
CA THR A 148 -5.74 -14.99 4.58
C THR A 148 -5.33 -14.11 5.77
N MET A 149 -5.75 -14.47 6.98
CA MET A 149 -5.55 -13.68 8.21
C MET A 149 -4.14 -13.84 8.82
N GLY A 150 -3.25 -14.57 8.16
CA GLY A 150 -1.88 -14.77 8.61
C GLY A 150 -0.99 -13.54 8.45
N TYR A 151 -0.10 -13.27 9.40
CA TYR A 151 0.92 -12.22 9.31
C TYR A 151 2.28 -12.68 9.86
N HIS A 152 3.33 -11.96 9.48
CA HIS A 152 4.67 -12.06 10.04
C HIS A 152 4.98 -10.87 10.94
N VAL A 153 5.88 -11.09 11.91
CA VAL A 153 6.49 -10.03 12.71
C VAL A 153 8.00 -9.97 12.45
N ARG A 154 8.70 -9.02 13.08
CA ARG A 154 10.14 -8.82 12.93
C ARG A 154 10.98 -10.08 13.07
N ASP A 155 10.66 -10.95 14.03
CA ASP A 155 11.38 -12.20 14.25
C ASP A 155 11.24 -13.19 13.08
N ASP A 156 10.19 -13.06 12.28
CA ASP A 156 9.92 -13.96 11.14
C ASP A 156 10.60 -13.49 9.84
N ILE A 157 10.69 -12.17 9.64
CA ILE A 157 11.26 -11.53 8.44
C ILE A 157 12.19 -10.35 8.81
N PRO A 158 13.27 -10.60 9.56
CA PRO A 158 14.08 -9.54 10.19
C PRO A 158 14.77 -8.62 9.18
N PHE A 159 15.06 -9.11 7.97
CA PHE A 159 15.68 -8.30 6.92
C PHE A 159 14.73 -7.22 6.38
N HIS A 160 13.46 -7.57 6.12
CA HIS A 160 12.46 -6.61 5.63
C HIS A 160 12.15 -5.53 6.67
N TYR A 161 12.04 -5.90 7.95
CA TYR A 161 11.88 -4.91 9.04
C TYR A 161 13.10 -4.00 9.17
N ALA A 162 14.31 -4.56 9.10
CA ALA A 162 15.54 -3.76 9.14
C ALA A 162 15.67 -2.83 7.91
N LEU A 163 15.20 -3.26 6.73
CA LEU A 163 15.14 -2.43 5.54
C LEU A 163 14.15 -1.27 5.72
N ALA A 164 12.99 -1.52 6.33
CA ALA A 164 12.05 -0.46 6.69
C ALA A 164 12.67 0.50 7.71
N ASP A 165 13.37 0.02 8.74
CA ASP A 165 14.05 0.87 9.72
C ASP A 165 15.15 1.73 9.10
N ALA A 166 15.75 1.25 8.03
CA ALA A 166 16.82 1.94 7.32
C ALA A 166 16.31 3.04 6.38
N PHE A 167 15.21 2.78 5.66
CA PHE A 167 14.78 3.60 4.52
C PHE A 167 13.29 3.92 4.56
N THR A 168 12.83 4.79 3.66
CA THR A 168 11.40 5.10 3.55
C THR A 168 10.59 3.85 3.17
N VAL A 169 9.55 3.55 3.94
CA VAL A 169 8.48 2.60 3.57
C VAL A 169 7.21 3.38 3.19
N CYS A 170 6.53 2.94 2.13
CA CYS A 170 5.23 3.50 1.77
C CYS A 170 4.11 2.60 2.33
N ASP A 171 3.35 3.10 3.31
CA ASP A 171 2.28 2.34 3.99
C ASP A 171 0.89 2.52 3.36
N ASN A 172 0.84 3.22 2.23
CA ASN A 172 -0.36 3.48 1.44
C ASN A 172 -0.10 3.22 -0.07
N TYR A 173 0.72 2.20 -0.36
CA TYR A 173 1.02 1.70 -1.70
C TYR A 173 0.17 0.46 -2.00
N PHE A 174 -0.56 0.51 -3.11
CA PHE A 174 -1.55 -0.51 -3.50
C PHE A 174 -1.10 -1.27 -4.74
N CYS A 175 -1.51 -2.53 -4.85
CA CYS A 175 -1.47 -3.16 -6.17
C CYS A 175 -2.41 -2.42 -7.12
N SER A 176 -1.98 -2.28 -8.38
CA SER A 176 -2.71 -1.48 -9.35
C SER A 176 -4.08 -2.06 -9.69
N ILE A 177 -4.27 -3.37 -9.57
CA ILE A 177 -5.53 -4.06 -9.85
C ILE A 177 -5.81 -5.16 -8.81
N PRO A 178 -7.05 -5.29 -8.30
CA PRO A 178 -7.46 -6.39 -7.42
C PRO A 178 -7.52 -7.72 -8.19
N GLY A 179 -6.36 -8.32 -8.46
CA GLY A 179 -6.24 -9.53 -9.26
C GLY A 179 -4.80 -10.05 -9.28
N ASN A 180 -4.51 -10.89 -10.27
CA ASN A 180 -3.27 -11.66 -10.34
C ASN A 180 -2.00 -10.84 -10.67
N THR A 181 -0.85 -11.53 -10.63
CA THR A 181 0.50 -11.08 -10.97
C THR A 181 0.60 -10.32 -12.30
N HIS A 182 0.17 -10.92 -13.42
CA HIS A 182 0.46 -10.38 -14.75
C HIS A 182 -0.24 -9.04 -15.02
N PRO A 183 -1.54 -8.84 -14.68
CA PRO A 183 -2.17 -7.53 -14.76
C PRO A 183 -1.44 -6.44 -13.94
N ASN A 184 -0.97 -6.77 -12.73
CA ASN A 184 -0.23 -5.82 -11.88
C ASN A 184 1.15 -5.47 -12.46
N ARG A 185 1.91 -6.48 -12.94
CA ARG A 185 3.17 -6.26 -13.66
C ARG A 185 2.97 -5.49 -14.98
N MET A 186 1.82 -5.66 -15.63
CA MET A 186 1.45 -4.89 -16.82
C MET A 186 1.32 -3.41 -16.51
N TYR A 187 0.63 -3.04 -15.42
CA TYR A 187 0.61 -1.64 -14.95
C TYR A 187 2.01 -1.11 -14.66
N LEU A 188 2.89 -1.90 -14.04
CA LEU A 188 4.27 -1.50 -13.76
C LEU A 188 5.09 -1.23 -15.02
N MET A 189 4.89 -2.00 -16.10
CA MET A 189 5.72 -1.91 -17.31
C MET A 189 5.12 -1.03 -18.41
N THR A 190 3.79 -0.85 -18.42
CA THR A 190 3.08 -0.18 -19.52
C THR A 190 1.95 0.75 -19.10
N GLY A 191 1.66 0.89 -17.80
CA GLY A 191 0.70 1.86 -17.27
C GLY A 191 -0.78 1.51 -17.41
N MET A 192 -1.15 0.39 -18.06
CA MET A 192 -2.54 -0.04 -18.24
C MET A 192 -2.67 -1.54 -18.52
N VAL A 193 -3.90 -2.05 -18.46
CA VAL A 193 -4.28 -3.39 -18.92
C VAL A 193 -5.07 -3.40 -20.23
N ASP A 194 -5.11 -2.28 -20.96
CA ASP A 194 -5.93 -2.04 -22.17
C ASP A 194 -7.45 -2.16 -21.92
N PRO A 195 -8.03 -1.23 -21.13
CA PRO A 195 -9.45 -1.25 -20.76
C PRO A 195 -10.42 -1.13 -21.95
N LEU A 196 -9.93 -0.67 -23.11
CA LEU A 196 -10.73 -0.53 -24.33
C LEU A 196 -10.69 -1.77 -25.23
N GLY A 197 -9.82 -2.75 -24.92
CA GLY A 197 -9.65 -3.98 -25.68
C GLY A 197 -9.19 -3.77 -27.12
N THR A 198 -8.43 -2.70 -27.37
CA THR A 198 -7.99 -2.32 -28.73
C THR A 198 -6.65 -2.94 -29.11
N GLY A 199 -5.86 -3.34 -28.12
CA GLY A 199 -4.52 -3.88 -28.28
C GLY A 199 -4.34 -5.27 -27.67
N GLY A 200 -5.43 -6.00 -27.43
CA GLY A 200 -5.42 -7.40 -26.99
C GLY A 200 -5.86 -7.62 -25.54
N GLY A 201 -6.08 -6.55 -24.75
CA GLY A 201 -6.68 -6.63 -23.42
C GLY A 201 -8.21 -6.61 -23.43
N PRO A 202 -8.89 -6.36 -22.30
CA PRO A 202 -8.32 -6.13 -20.98
C PRO A 202 -7.59 -7.35 -20.42
N LEU A 203 -6.37 -7.20 -19.86
CA LEU A 203 -5.68 -8.31 -19.19
C LEU A 203 -6.11 -8.42 -17.72
N LEU A 204 -6.78 -9.51 -17.36
CA LEU A 204 -7.31 -9.75 -15.99
C LEU A 204 -6.79 -11.02 -15.32
N ASP A 205 -5.98 -11.80 -16.03
CA ASP A 205 -5.46 -13.08 -15.56
C ASP A 205 -3.97 -13.23 -15.94
N ASN A 206 -3.36 -14.30 -15.45
CA ASN A 206 -1.99 -14.65 -15.80
C ASN A 206 -1.92 -15.28 -17.21
N THR A 207 -1.62 -14.44 -18.21
CA THR A 207 -1.31 -14.89 -19.57
C THR A 207 0.19 -14.93 -19.82
N ASP A 208 0.73 -16.08 -20.19
CA ASP A 208 2.16 -16.29 -20.44
C ASP A 208 2.46 -16.63 -21.91
N TYR A 209 3.38 -15.88 -22.52
CA TYR A 209 3.83 -16.06 -23.90
C TYR A 209 5.22 -16.71 -24.01
N ILE A 210 5.97 -16.80 -22.91
CA ILE A 210 7.36 -17.25 -22.93
C ILE A 210 7.42 -18.78 -23.01
N ASP A 211 6.55 -19.49 -22.29
CA ASP A 211 6.54 -20.96 -22.29
C ASP A 211 5.15 -21.62 -22.34
N ASN A 212 4.06 -20.84 -22.33
CA ASN A 212 2.67 -21.30 -22.28
C ASN A 212 2.36 -22.27 -21.11
N GLN A 213 3.02 -22.16 -19.96
CA GLN A 213 2.74 -23.08 -18.83
C GLN A 213 1.48 -22.72 -18.04
N PHE A 214 1.11 -21.44 -17.96
CA PHE A 214 -0.07 -21.02 -17.22
C PHE A 214 -1.38 -21.11 -18.01
N ASP A 215 -1.30 -21.17 -19.34
CA ASP A 215 -2.50 -21.14 -20.19
C ASP A 215 -2.45 -22.10 -21.39
N LYS A 216 -3.57 -22.78 -21.65
CA LYS A 216 -3.74 -23.63 -22.85
C LYS A 216 -4.07 -22.80 -24.10
N ILE A 217 -4.46 -21.54 -23.93
CA ILE A 217 -4.92 -20.65 -25.00
C ILE A 217 -3.78 -19.71 -25.37
N LYS A 218 -3.22 -19.90 -26.56
CA LYS A 218 -2.25 -18.96 -27.12
C LYS A 218 -3.00 -17.73 -27.63
N LEU A 219 -2.97 -16.65 -26.86
CA LEU A 219 -3.50 -15.35 -27.26
C LEU A 219 -2.58 -14.68 -28.31
N PRO A 220 -3.07 -13.73 -29.12
CA PRO A 220 -2.22 -12.88 -29.95
C PRO A 220 -1.51 -11.81 -29.10
N PRO A 221 -0.21 -11.53 -29.34
CA PRO A 221 0.55 -10.57 -28.53
C PRO A 221 -0.12 -9.20 -28.42
N PHE A 222 0.11 -8.53 -27.30
CA PHE A 222 -0.38 -7.18 -27.07
C PHE A 222 0.30 -6.17 -28.00
N SER A 223 -0.40 -5.11 -28.39
CA SER A 223 0.07 -4.21 -29.45
C SER A 223 0.16 -2.72 -29.08
N TRP A 224 -0.16 -2.34 -27.85
CA TRP A 224 0.06 -0.96 -27.39
C TRP A 224 1.53 -0.70 -27.03
N ALA A 225 1.93 0.57 -27.07
CA ALA A 225 3.30 0.96 -26.75
C ALA A 225 3.60 0.74 -25.26
N THR A 226 4.71 0.06 -24.98
CA THR A 226 5.25 -0.17 -23.65
C THR A 226 6.09 1.01 -23.17
N TYR A 227 6.34 1.13 -21.86
CA TYR A 227 7.17 2.22 -21.35
C TYR A 227 8.65 2.13 -21.78
N PRO A 228 9.29 0.94 -21.81
CA PRO A 228 10.64 0.81 -22.36
C PRO A 228 10.80 1.32 -23.80
N GLU A 229 9.80 1.12 -24.68
CA GLU A 229 9.82 1.69 -26.03
C GLU A 229 9.79 3.22 -26.02
N ARG A 230 8.97 3.82 -25.13
CA ARG A 230 8.91 5.28 -24.98
C ARG A 230 10.26 5.83 -24.50
N LEU A 231 10.90 5.14 -23.55
CA LEU A 231 12.24 5.49 -23.09
C LEU A 231 13.27 5.38 -24.21
N GLU A 232 13.25 4.29 -24.99
CA GLU A 232 14.14 4.09 -26.13
C GLU A 232 14.00 5.21 -27.17
N GLN A 233 12.76 5.55 -27.53
CA GLN A 233 12.46 6.61 -28.48
C GLN A 233 12.96 7.98 -27.99
N ALA A 234 12.93 8.22 -26.68
CA ALA A 234 13.43 9.44 -26.06
C ALA A 234 14.96 9.43 -25.81
N GLY A 235 15.66 8.35 -26.16
CA GLY A 235 17.10 8.21 -25.93
C GLY A 235 17.48 7.95 -24.47
N ILE A 236 16.53 7.55 -23.62
CA ILE A 236 16.76 7.16 -22.23
C ILE A 236 17.17 5.69 -22.19
N SER A 237 18.36 5.44 -21.68
CA SER A 237 18.91 4.08 -21.61
C SER A 237 18.14 3.20 -20.64
N TRP A 238 17.78 1.99 -21.07
CA TRP A 238 17.05 1.03 -20.24
C TRP A 238 17.57 -0.41 -20.40
N GLN A 239 17.24 -1.28 -19.43
CA GLN A 239 17.61 -2.70 -19.47
C GLN A 239 16.73 -3.56 -18.55
N VAL A 240 16.38 -4.76 -19.01
CA VAL A 240 15.87 -5.84 -18.14
C VAL A 240 17.04 -6.70 -17.67
N TYR A 241 17.10 -6.95 -16.35
CA TYR A 241 18.00 -7.90 -15.72
C TYR A 241 17.19 -9.12 -15.25
N GLN A 242 17.51 -10.27 -15.81
CA GLN A 242 16.85 -11.55 -15.53
C GLN A 242 17.86 -12.69 -15.66
N GLN A 243 17.80 -13.67 -14.76
CA GLN A 243 18.77 -14.78 -14.72
C GLN A 243 18.68 -15.70 -15.93
N GLY A 244 17.51 -15.73 -16.57
CA GLY A 244 17.24 -16.48 -17.79
C GLY A 244 15.84 -16.17 -18.31
N THR A 245 15.52 -16.73 -19.47
CA THR A 245 14.26 -16.46 -20.20
C THR A 245 13.30 -17.65 -20.15
N GLY A 246 13.48 -18.56 -19.20
CA GLY A 246 12.65 -19.76 -19.04
C GLY A 246 12.06 -19.87 -17.63
N PHE A 247 11.64 -21.08 -17.27
CA PHE A 247 10.85 -21.36 -16.05
C PHE A 247 11.58 -22.19 -15.01
N ASP A 248 12.90 -22.30 -15.14
CA ASP A 248 13.69 -22.86 -14.06
C ASP A 248 13.52 -21.99 -12.80
N ASN A 249 13.24 -22.64 -11.66
CA ASN A 249 12.94 -21.91 -10.42
C ASN A 249 14.10 -21.04 -9.95
N PHE A 250 15.34 -21.36 -10.31
CA PHE A 250 16.54 -20.68 -9.82
C PHE A 250 17.21 -19.81 -10.88
N THR A 251 17.03 -20.13 -12.16
CA THR A 251 17.70 -19.44 -13.27
C THR A 251 16.74 -18.87 -14.31
N GLY A 252 15.43 -18.99 -14.12
CA GLY A 252 14.41 -18.44 -15.03
C GLY A 252 14.00 -17.00 -14.72
N ASN A 253 12.94 -16.53 -15.39
CA ASN A 253 12.22 -15.29 -15.06
C ASN A 253 10.77 -15.55 -14.62
N TYR A 254 10.32 -16.80 -14.58
CA TYR A 254 9.03 -17.22 -14.01
C TYR A 254 7.81 -16.48 -14.61
N GLY A 255 7.84 -16.19 -15.92
CA GLY A 255 6.74 -15.50 -16.61
C GLY A 255 6.58 -14.01 -16.25
N THR A 256 7.47 -13.46 -15.41
CA THR A 256 7.32 -12.10 -14.86
C THR A 256 7.73 -10.97 -15.83
N ASN A 257 8.26 -11.32 -17.01
CA ASN A 257 8.64 -10.34 -18.04
C ASN A 257 7.47 -10.04 -18.96
N MET A 258 6.65 -9.04 -18.62
CA MET A 258 5.47 -8.70 -19.42
C MET A 258 5.80 -8.19 -20.81
N LEU A 259 7.02 -7.69 -21.06
CA LEU A 259 7.45 -7.26 -22.40
C LEU A 259 7.41 -8.42 -23.39
N ALA A 260 7.64 -9.65 -22.93
CA ALA A 260 7.57 -10.84 -23.77
C ALA A 260 6.17 -11.16 -24.30
N CYS A 261 5.14 -10.49 -23.78
CA CYS A 261 3.76 -10.64 -24.23
C CYS A 261 3.38 -9.64 -25.34
N PHE A 262 4.30 -8.77 -25.78
CA PHE A 262 4.03 -7.72 -26.77
C PHE A 262 4.60 -8.01 -28.16
N ASP A 263 3.86 -7.61 -29.19
CA ASP A 263 4.15 -7.92 -30.60
C ASP A 263 5.55 -7.46 -31.05
N ASN A 264 5.95 -6.25 -30.66
CA ASN A 264 7.24 -5.66 -30.97
C ASN A 264 8.43 -6.40 -30.32
N PHE A 265 8.25 -7.02 -29.15
CA PHE A 265 9.26 -7.82 -28.45
C PHE A 265 9.26 -9.26 -28.95
N VAL A 266 8.09 -9.86 -29.16
CA VAL A 266 7.92 -11.20 -29.75
C VAL A 266 8.56 -11.26 -31.13
N ASN A 267 8.37 -10.22 -31.95
CA ASN A 267 8.91 -10.14 -33.30
C ASN A 267 10.18 -9.28 -33.40
N ALA A 268 10.84 -8.97 -32.28
CA ALA A 268 12.05 -8.14 -32.28
C ALA A 268 13.16 -8.80 -33.11
N PRO A 269 13.75 -8.09 -34.11
CA PRO A 269 14.83 -8.65 -34.92
C PRO A 269 16.02 -9.08 -34.04
N ALA A 270 16.69 -10.17 -34.43
CA ALA A 270 17.88 -10.63 -33.73
C ALA A 270 18.95 -9.51 -33.69
N GLY A 271 19.47 -9.22 -32.49
CA GLY A 271 20.45 -8.14 -32.28
C GLY A 271 19.86 -6.73 -32.21
N SER A 272 18.53 -6.57 -32.35
CA SER A 272 17.87 -5.30 -32.08
C SER A 272 17.96 -4.91 -30.60
N SER A 273 17.78 -3.63 -30.31
CA SER A 273 17.80 -3.12 -28.93
C SER A 273 16.69 -3.74 -28.07
N LEU A 274 15.45 -3.85 -28.60
CA LEU A 274 14.33 -4.51 -27.91
C LEU A 274 14.66 -5.98 -27.55
N GLN A 275 15.24 -6.73 -28.49
CA GLN A 275 15.63 -8.13 -28.25
C GLN A 275 16.77 -8.24 -27.24
N THR A 276 17.84 -7.46 -27.41
CA THR A 276 19.03 -7.54 -26.56
C THR A 276 18.80 -6.99 -25.16
N ARG A 277 17.98 -5.95 -24.99
CA ARG A 277 17.72 -5.31 -23.70
C ARG A 277 16.51 -5.89 -22.96
N GLY A 278 15.49 -6.35 -23.66
CA GLY A 278 14.24 -6.84 -23.06
C GLY A 278 14.14 -8.36 -22.98
N MET A 279 14.71 -9.09 -23.95
CA MET A 279 14.43 -10.51 -24.16
C MET A 279 15.65 -11.43 -23.97
N SER A 280 16.78 -10.89 -23.49
CA SER A 280 18.01 -11.67 -23.30
C SER A 280 18.26 -11.99 -21.83
N THR A 281 19.06 -13.03 -21.59
CA THR A 281 19.58 -13.34 -20.25
C THR A 281 20.61 -12.30 -19.83
N ARG A 282 20.34 -11.59 -18.74
CA ARG A 282 21.27 -10.63 -18.14
C ARG A 282 21.27 -10.79 -16.61
N PRO A 283 22.11 -11.70 -16.09
CA PRO A 283 22.06 -12.12 -14.69
C PRO A 283 22.51 -11.00 -13.72
N ILE A 284 22.28 -11.18 -12.41
CA ILE A 284 22.74 -10.24 -11.37
C ILE A 284 24.26 -10.07 -11.36
N THR A 285 25.01 -11.08 -11.81
CA THR A 285 26.47 -10.93 -12.01
C THR A 285 26.80 -9.90 -13.08
N GLN A 286 25.99 -9.78 -14.13
CA GLN A 286 26.12 -8.74 -15.14
C GLN A 286 25.66 -7.37 -14.61
N LEU A 287 24.59 -7.30 -13.80
CA LEU A 287 24.22 -6.06 -13.09
C LEU A 287 25.41 -5.50 -12.30
N LYS A 288 26.08 -6.36 -11.53
CA LYS A 288 27.26 -5.98 -10.75
C LYS A 288 28.39 -5.50 -11.65
N ALA A 289 28.67 -6.19 -12.75
CA ALA A 289 29.69 -5.77 -13.71
C ALA A 289 29.38 -4.40 -14.33
N ASP A 290 28.12 -4.15 -14.69
CA ASP A 290 27.67 -2.87 -15.25
C ASP A 290 27.83 -1.72 -14.24
N VAL A 291 27.47 -1.95 -12.97
CA VAL A 291 27.66 -0.96 -11.89
C VAL A 291 29.15 -0.66 -11.66
N GLN A 292 29.99 -1.69 -11.60
CA GLN A 292 31.44 -1.52 -11.43
C GLN A 292 32.09 -0.79 -12.61
N ALA A 293 31.56 -0.98 -13.82
CA ALA A 293 32.00 -0.28 -15.02
C ALA A 293 31.41 1.13 -15.18
N ASN A 294 30.62 1.63 -14.22
CA ASN A 294 29.88 2.88 -14.32
C ASN A 294 28.97 2.94 -15.58
N ALA A 295 28.34 1.81 -15.89
CA ALA A 295 27.54 1.56 -17.08
C ALA A 295 26.10 1.11 -16.75
N LEU A 296 25.64 1.33 -15.51
CA LEU A 296 24.26 1.07 -15.13
C LEU A 296 23.33 1.94 -16.01
N PRO A 297 22.27 1.38 -16.63
CA PRO A 297 21.31 2.16 -17.40
C PRO A 297 20.54 3.17 -16.54
N GLN A 298 19.92 4.16 -17.18
CA GLN A 298 19.08 5.13 -16.48
C GLN A 298 17.85 4.47 -15.84
N VAL A 299 17.27 3.45 -16.49
CA VAL A 299 16.15 2.67 -15.96
C VAL A 299 16.44 1.18 -16.06
N SER A 300 16.37 0.46 -14.94
CA SER A 300 16.64 -0.98 -14.88
C SER A 300 15.49 -1.73 -14.23
N TRP A 301 14.93 -2.74 -14.91
CA TRP A 301 13.93 -3.64 -14.34
C TRP A 301 14.56 -4.98 -13.98
N LEU A 302 14.37 -5.42 -12.74
CA LEU A 302 14.91 -6.67 -12.22
C LEU A 302 13.79 -7.68 -12.06
N LEU A 303 13.96 -8.85 -12.67
CA LEU A 303 13.00 -9.94 -12.65
C LEU A 303 13.57 -11.11 -11.84
N PRO A 304 12.97 -11.46 -10.68
CA PRO A 304 13.44 -12.57 -9.89
C PRO A 304 13.09 -13.91 -10.54
N PRO A 305 13.96 -14.94 -10.44
CA PRO A 305 13.54 -16.33 -10.60
C PRO A 305 12.51 -16.70 -9.53
N ALA A 306 11.69 -17.72 -9.80
CA ALA A 306 10.60 -18.15 -8.93
C ALA A 306 11.03 -18.38 -7.47
N ALA A 307 12.14 -19.08 -7.26
CA ALA A 307 12.66 -19.40 -5.93
C ALA A 307 12.99 -18.15 -5.09
N TYR A 308 13.27 -17.03 -5.75
CA TYR A 308 13.65 -15.77 -5.14
C TYR A 308 12.57 -14.69 -5.29
N SER A 309 11.38 -15.02 -5.84
CA SER A 309 10.32 -14.03 -6.05
C SER A 309 9.51 -13.75 -4.78
N GLU A 310 9.65 -14.60 -3.76
CA GLU A 310 8.78 -14.66 -2.58
C GLU A 310 7.33 -15.06 -2.86
N HIS A 311 6.95 -15.45 -4.08
CA HIS A 311 5.64 -16.06 -4.32
C HIS A 311 5.38 -17.14 -3.25
N PRO A 312 4.26 -17.19 -2.52
CA PRO A 312 4.11 -17.86 -1.20
C PRO A 312 4.38 -19.38 -1.12
N LYS A 313 4.60 -20.02 -2.27
CA LYS A 313 5.23 -21.35 -2.38
C LYS A 313 6.73 -21.35 -2.04
N PHE A 314 7.38 -20.20 -2.16
CA PHE A 314 8.77 -19.87 -1.94
C PHE A 314 8.88 -18.87 -0.77
N THR A 315 10.03 -18.88 -0.13
CA THR A 315 10.16 -18.28 1.21
C THR A 315 10.53 -16.80 1.18
N PRO A 316 10.01 -16.00 2.13
CA PRO A 316 10.53 -14.66 2.43
C PRO A 316 12.07 -14.60 2.57
N LEU A 317 12.67 -15.62 3.18
CA LEU A 317 14.12 -15.66 3.42
C LEU A 317 14.95 -15.80 2.13
N TYR A 318 14.45 -16.52 1.12
CA TYR A 318 15.11 -16.59 -0.19
C TYR A 318 15.07 -15.24 -0.91
N GLY A 319 13.93 -14.55 -0.89
CA GLY A 319 13.81 -13.21 -1.47
C GLY A 319 14.68 -12.18 -0.75
N ALA A 320 14.71 -12.19 0.58
CA ALA A 320 15.63 -11.36 1.36
C ALA A 320 17.10 -11.59 0.99
N TYR A 321 17.51 -12.85 0.80
CA TYR A 321 18.85 -13.18 0.31
C TYR A 321 19.08 -12.58 -1.08
N TYR A 322 18.17 -12.78 -2.03
CA TYR A 322 18.33 -12.25 -3.39
C TYR A 322 18.37 -10.72 -3.41
N LEU A 323 17.49 -10.05 -2.67
CA LEU A 323 17.50 -8.59 -2.48
C LEU A 323 18.83 -8.11 -1.90
N SER A 324 19.42 -8.84 -0.94
CA SER A 324 20.75 -8.50 -0.44
C SER A 324 21.83 -8.59 -1.54
N THR A 325 21.75 -9.55 -2.46
CA THR A 325 22.70 -9.63 -3.60
C THR A 325 22.52 -8.50 -4.62
N ILE A 326 21.29 -8.00 -4.77
CA ILE A 326 21.00 -6.81 -5.60
C ILE A 326 21.63 -5.57 -4.96
N LEU A 327 21.40 -5.36 -3.66
CA LEU A 327 22.03 -4.26 -2.92
C LEU A 327 23.55 -4.36 -3.00
N ASP A 328 24.11 -5.56 -2.88
CA ASP A 328 25.55 -5.80 -3.04
C ASP A 328 26.09 -5.43 -4.42
N ALA A 329 25.31 -5.66 -5.48
CA ALA A 329 25.67 -5.26 -6.83
C ALA A 329 25.64 -3.73 -6.98
N LEU A 330 24.53 -3.09 -6.59
CA LEU A 330 24.31 -1.64 -6.75
C LEU A 330 25.30 -0.80 -5.94
N THR A 331 25.74 -1.31 -4.81
CA THR A 331 26.62 -0.59 -3.86
C THR A 331 28.10 -0.89 -4.07
N SER A 332 28.42 -1.72 -5.06
CA SER A 332 29.80 -2.07 -5.42
C SER A 332 30.58 -0.92 -6.05
N ASN A 333 29.89 0.14 -6.50
CA ASN A 333 30.46 1.39 -6.97
C ASN A 333 29.79 2.59 -6.26
N PRO A 334 30.49 3.27 -5.33
CA PRO A 334 29.95 4.43 -4.61
C PRO A 334 29.43 5.56 -5.50
N ASP A 335 30.10 5.83 -6.61
CA ASP A 335 29.74 6.93 -7.52
C ASP A 335 28.42 6.66 -8.24
N VAL A 336 28.09 5.39 -8.49
CA VAL A 336 26.80 4.97 -9.07
C VAL A 336 25.72 4.96 -7.98
N TRP A 337 26.00 4.37 -6.82
CA TRP A 337 25.02 4.26 -5.74
C TRP A 337 24.55 5.62 -5.22
N SER A 338 25.46 6.60 -5.10
CA SER A 338 25.13 7.98 -4.71
C SER A 338 24.09 8.64 -5.62
N LYS A 339 23.84 8.08 -6.82
CA LYS A 339 22.91 8.58 -7.83
C LYS A 339 21.73 7.63 -8.09
N THR A 340 21.57 6.59 -7.27
CA THR A 340 20.63 5.49 -7.53
C THR A 340 19.43 5.51 -6.58
N VAL A 341 18.25 5.24 -7.13
CA VAL A 341 17.03 4.91 -6.37
C VAL A 341 16.64 3.47 -6.71
N LEU A 342 16.65 2.59 -5.71
CA LEU A 342 16.07 1.25 -5.81
C LEU A 342 14.64 1.27 -5.24
N LEU A 343 13.68 0.88 -6.07
CA LEU A 343 12.28 0.72 -5.69
C LEU A 343 12.00 -0.78 -5.56
N VAL A 344 11.63 -1.23 -4.35
CA VAL A 344 11.28 -2.62 -4.07
C VAL A 344 9.81 -2.69 -3.72
N MET A 345 9.01 -3.36 -4.56
CA MET A 345 7.58 -3.55 -4.31
C MET A 345 7.17 -5.01 -4.52
N TYR A 346 5.90 -5.31 -4.25
CA TYR A 346 5.25 -6.56 -4.64
C TYR A 346 4.18 -6.25 -5.69
N ASP A 347 3.88 -7.22 -6.53
CA ASP A 347 2.85 -7.13 -7.56
C ASP A 347 1.43 -7.14 -6.99
N GLU A 348 1.11 -8.09 -6.12
CA GLU A 348 -0.19 -8.22 -5.48
C GLU A 348 -0.05 -8.94 -4.13
N ASN A 349 -1.19 -9.27 -3.51
CA ASN A 349 -1.24 -9.70 -2.13
C ASN A 349 -1.38 -11.21 -1.89
N ASP A 350 -1.40 -12.06 -2.92
CA ASP A 350 -1.77 -13.48 -2.97
C ASP A 350 -3.20 -13.80 -2.49
N GLY A 351 -3.78 -12.88 -1.74
CA GLY A 351 -4.93 -13.11 -0.90
C GLY A 351 -4.63 -13.02 0.59
N PHE A 352 -3.45 -12.59 1.02
CA PHE A 352 -3.25 -12.15 2.40
C PHE A 352 -4.08 -10.90 2.71
N PHE A 353 -4.63 -10.89 3.92
CA PHE A 353 -5.50 -9.83 4.43
C PHE A 353 -4.79 -8.48 4.47
N ASP A 354 -5.53 -7.41 4.17
CA ASP A 354 -5.15 -6.04 4.48
C ASP A 354 -6.39 -5.29 4.97
N HIS A 355 -6.23 -4.52 6.04
CA HIS A 355 -7.34 -3.86 6.72
C HIS A 355 -7.78 -2.56 6.03
N VAL A 356 -6.92 -1.94 5.22
CA VAL A 356 -7.25 -0.70 4.52
C VAL A 356 -8.06 -1.03 3.29
N VAL A 357 -9.29 -0.52 3.24
CA VAL A 357 -10.13 -0.61 2.04
C VAL A 357 -9.48 0.21 0.93
N PRO A 358 -9.13 -0.40 -0.21
CA PRO A 358 -8.37 0.31 -1.23
C PRO A 358 -9.18 1.43 -1.88
N PRO A 359 -8.54 2.54 -2.31
CA PRO A 359 -9.16 3.54 -3.17
C PRO A 359 -9.72 2.89 -4.42
N GLN A 360 -10.99 3.12 -4.78
CA GLN A 360 -11.57 2.60 -6.02
C GLN A 360 -12.36 3.69 -6.74
N ALA A 361 -12.31 3.68 -8.07
CA ALA A 361 -13.13 4.58 -8.86
C ALA A 361 -14.64 4.25 -8.71
N PRO A 362 -15.55 5.25 -8.67
CA PRO A 362 -17.00 5.03 -8.62
C PRO A 362 -17.57 4.52 -9.96
N THR A 363 -17.24 3.29 -10.33
CA THR A 363 -17.60 2.71 -11.64
C THR A 363 -19.01 2.13 -11.68
N LEU A 364 -19.54 1.67 -10.55
CA LEU A 364 -20.87 1.07 -10.43
C LEU A 364 -21.97 2.14 -10.31
N PRO A 365 -23.19 1.89 -10.82
CA PRO A 365 -24.32 2.80 -10.65
C PRO A 365 -24.59 3.13 -9.18
N GLY A 366 -24.69 4.42 -8.86
CA GLY A 366 -24.96 4.88 -7.49
C GLY A 366 -23.82 4.65 -6.48
N SER A 367 -22.62 4.24 -6.93
CA SER A 367 -21.48 3.99 -6.04
C SER A 367 -20.70 5.25 -5.63
N GLY A 368 -21.12 6.44 -6.06
CA GLY A 368 -20.52 7.72 -5.68
C GLY A 368 -20.20 8.60 -6.89
N MET A 369 -19.26 9.54 -6.76
CA MET A 369 -18.99 10.58 -7.77
C MET A 369 -17.50 10.91 -7.90
N SER A 370 -17.08 11.36 -9.07
CA SER A 370 -15.69 11.74 -9.35
C SER A 370 -15.64 13.08 -10.10
N THR A 371 -14.69 13.95 -9.76
CA THR A 371 -14.36 15.13 -10.59
C THR A 371 -13.48 14.79 -11.79
N VAL A 372 -12.87 13.60 -11.78
CA VAL A 372 -12.00 13.05 -12.85
C VAL A 372 -12.79 12.06 -13.69
N ASP A 373 -12.44 11.91 -14.97
CA ASP A 373 -12.94 10.81 -15.78
C ASP A 373 -12.49 9.44 -15.24
N VAL A 374 -13.44 8.53 -15.12
CA VAL A 374 -13.26 7.15 -14.62
C VAL A 374 -13.59 6.10 -15.68
N SER A 375 -13.81 6.51 -16.94
CA SER A 375 -14.19 5.62 -18.03
C SER A 375 -13.20 4.46 -18.24
N LEU A 376 -11.90 4.75 -18.11
CA LEU A 376 -10.82 3.77 -18.24
C LEU A 376 -10.56 2.93 -16.99
N GLU A 377 -11.29 3.17 -15.89
CA GLU A 377 -11.21 2.35 -14.68
C GLU A 377 -12.36 1.34 -14.57
N ARG A 378 -13.24 1.24 -15.58
CA ARG A 378 -14.42 0.37 -15.56
C ARG A 378 -14.22 -0.85 -16.44
N HIS A 379 -14.43 -2.05 -15.88
CA HIS A 379 -14.48 -3.28 -16.67
C HIS A 379 -15.85 -3.45 -17.35
N ASN A 380 -16.00 -2.83 -18.52
CA ASN A 380 -17.21 -2.94 -19.35
C ASN A 380 -16.95 -3.54 -20.75
N VAL A 381 -15.69 -3.86 -21.06
CA VAL A 381 -15.28 -4.52 -22.30
C VAL A 381 -14.90 -5.95 -21.99
N VAL A 382 -15.53 -6.90 -22.69
CA VAL A 382 -15.18 -8.32 -22.67
C VAL A 382 -14.87 -8.74 -24.10
N THR A 383 -13.67 -9.27 -24.31
CA THR A 383 -13.24 -9.74 -25.64
C THR A 383 -13.75 -11.15 -25.93
N SER A 384 -13.64 -11.58 -27.19
CA SER A 384 -14.02 -12.93 -27.62
C SER A 384 -13.26 -14.03 -26.88
N THR A 385 -12.01 -13.78 -26.48
CA THR A 385 -11.17 -14.73 -25.73
C THR A 385 -11.51 -14.79 -24.25
N GLN A 386 -12.18 -13.78 -23.71
CA GLN A 386 -12.65 -13.72 -22.33
C GLN A 386 -14.09 -14.21 -22.15
N THR A 387 -14.80 -14.44 -23.27
CA THR A 387 -16.20 -14.84 -23.25
C THR A 387 -16.37 -16.20 -22.56
N GLY A 388 -17.21 -16.24 -21.53
CA GLY A 388 -17.45 -17.43 -20.70
C GLY A 388 -16.62 -17.47 -19.41
N THR A 389 -15.53 -16.71 -19.33
CA THR A 389 -14.73 -16.55 -18.11
C THR A 389 -15.07 -15.24 -17.38
N TYR A 390 -15.23 -14.15 -18.15
CA TYR A 390 -15.51 -12.81 -17.63
C TYR A 390 -16.82 -12.27 -18.19
N THR A 391 -17.44 -11.35 -17.46
CA THR A 391 -18.61 -10.58 -17.87
C THR A 391 -18.33 -9.09 -17.71
N ALA A 392 -19.06 -8.25 -18.45
CA ALA A 392 -19.00 -6.80 -18.28
C ALA A 392 -19.67 -6.41 -16.95
N ASP A 393 -18.93 -6.58 -15.86
CA ASP A 393 -19.39 -6.44 -14.48
C ASP A 393 -19.34 -4.98 -13.99
N ASN A 394 -18.69 -4.09 -14.74
CA ASN A 394 -18.44 -2.69 -14.39
C ASN A 394 -17.65 -2.51 -13.09
N LEU A 395 -17.00 -3.57 -12.59
CA LEU A 395 -16.13 -3.48 -11.43
C LEU A 395 -14.92 -2.58 -11.74
N PRO A 396 -14.36 -1.90 -10.73
CA PRO A 396 -13.25 -1.00 -10.94
C PRO A 396 -11.95 -1.78 -11.17
N TYR A 397 -11.16 -1.42 -12.19
CA TYR A 397 -9.83 -2.00 -12.41
C TYR A 397 -8.85 -1.73 -11.28
N GLY A 398 -9.08 -0.71 -10.46
CA GLY A 398 -8.20 -0.45 -9.34
C GLY A 398 -8.75 0.55 -8.35
N LEU A 399 -8.05 0.73 -7.23
CA LEU A 399 -6.86 -0.03 -6.83
C LEU A 399 -7.24 -1.35 -6.14
N GLY A 400 -6.28 -2.25 -6.00
CA GLY A 400 -6.39 -3.47 -5.20
C GLY A 400 -5.79 -3.29 -3.80
N PRO A 401 -5.65 -4.37 -2.99
CA PRO A 401 -5.11 -4.30 -1.63
C PRO A 401 -3.71 -3.67 -1.52
N ARG A 402 -3.34 -3.18 -0.34
CA ARG A 402 -1.99 -2.66 -0.10
C ARG A 402 -0.95 -3.77 -0.19
N VAL A 403 0.21 -3.42 -0.74
CA VAL A 403 1.39 -4.27 -0.82
C VAL A 403 2.63 -3.51 -0.31
N PRO A 404 3.64 -4.17 0.25
CA PRO A 404 4.84 -3.49 0.72
C PRO A 404 5.56 -2.73 -0.40
N MET A 405 6.07 -1.54 -0.07
CA MET A 405 6.92 -0.75 -0.94
C MET A 405 8.03 -0.10 -0.13
N PHE A 406 9.28 -0.42 -0.48
CA PHE A 406 10.48 0.18 0.09
C PHE A 406 11.14 1.07 -0.97
N VAL A 407 11.46 2.31 -0.58
CA VAL A 407 12.28 3.20 -1.40
C VAL A 407 13.67 3.19 -0.82
N VAL A 408 14.62 2.52 -1.46
CA VAL A 408 15.97 2.27 -0.95
C VAL A 408 16.98 3.12 -1.73
N SER A 409 17.48 4.17 -1.09
CA SER A 409 18.32 5.17 -1.74
C SER A 409 19.05 6.02 -0.70
N PRO A 410 20.19 6.66 -1.06
CA PRO A 410 20.79 7.69 -0.22
C PRO A 410 19.81 8.81 0.21
N TRP A 411 18.81 9.14 -0.63
CA TRP A 411 17.79 10.17 -0.33
C TRP A 411 16.59 9.69 0.50
N SER A 412 16.50 8.41 0.83
CA SER A 412 15.37 7.85 1.57
C SER A 412 15.74 7.29 2.94
N LYS A 413 16.99 7.47 3.39
CA LYS A 413 17.45 7.05 4.72
C LYS A 413 16.64 7.70 5.85
N GLY A 414 16.66 7.07 7.02
CA GLY A 414 16.09 7.58 8.27
C GLY A 414 14.80 6.88 8.71
N GLY A 415 14.44 5.77 8.06
CA GLY A 415 13.30 4.94 8.49
C GLY A 415 11.94 5.65 8.39
N PHE A 416 11.76 6.53 7.40
CA PHE A 416 10.54 7.30 7.24
C PHE A 416 9.34 6.45 6.82
N VAL A 417 8.14 6.93 7.10
CA VAL A 417 6.89 6.45 6.51
C VAL A 417 6.36 7.48 5.52
N CYS A 418 5.91 7.03 4.34
CA CYS A 418 5.18 7.87 3.38
C CYS A 418 3.76 7.33 3.16
N SER A 419 2.76 8.10 3.58
CA SER A 419 1.34 7.71 3.54
C SER A 419 0.54 8.35 2.39
N GLN A 420 1.23 8.87 1.37
CA GLN A 420 0.59 9.25 0.10
C GLN A 420 0.09 7.99 -0.62
N VAL A 421 -1.08 8.10 -1.26
CA VAL A 421 -1.62 7.02 -2.10
C VAL A 421 -0.71 6.79 -3.30
N PHE A 422 -0.26 5.55 -3.49
CA PHE A 422 0.54 5.12 -4.63
C PHE A 422 0.04 3.79 -5.20
N ASP A 423 0.37 3.52 -6.45
CA ASP A 423 0.22 2.19 -7.07
C ASP A 423 1.43 1.90 -8.00
N HIS A 424 1.39 0.84 -8.79
CA HIS A 424 2.50 0.52 -9.71
C HIS A 424 2.73 1.58 -10.78
N THR A 425 1.71 2.36 -11.15
CA THR A 425 1.86 3.47 -12.09
C THR A 425 2.66 4.62 -11.49
N SER A 426 2.72 4.74 -10.15
CA SER A 426 3.57 5.71 -9.45
C SER A 426 5.06 5.54 -9.76
N VAL A 427 5.51 4.31 -10.05
CA VAL A 427 6.88 4.02 -10.50
C VAL A 427 7.16 4.67 -11.85
N LEU A 428 6.21 4.51 -12.79
CA LEU A 428 6.32 5.12 -14.11
C LEU A 428 6.34 6.64 -13.96
N GLN A 429 5.39 7.21 -13.21
CA GLN A 429 5.33 8.65 -12.93
C GLN A 429 6.63 9.20 -12.31
N PHE A 430 7.31 8.46 -11.42
CA PHE A 430 8.62 8.86 -10.90
C PHE A 430 9.68 8.95 -12.01
N ILE A 431 9.72 7.95 -12.91
CA ILE A 431 10.61 7.95 -14.08
C ILE A 431 10.25 9.11 -15.03
N GLU A 432 8.96 9.40 -15.23
CA GLU A 432 8.50 10.54 -16.05
C GLU A 432 9.01 11.86 -15.45
N LYS A 433 8.83 12.06 -14.13
CA LYS A 433 9.30 13.25 -13.43
C LYS A 433 10.81 13.43 -13.54
N ARG A 434 11.54 12.32 -13.56
CA ARG A 434 12.99 12.36 -13.67
C ARG A 434 13.45 12.69 -15.09
N PHE A 435 12.96 11.97 -16.10
CA PHE A 435 13.52 12.00 -17.46
C PHE A 435 12.66 12.72 -18.50
N GLY A 436 11.47 13.19 -18.13
CA GLY A 436 10.59 13.95 -19.02
C GLY A 436 9.86 13.11 -20.07
N VAL A 437 9.81 11.79 -19.92
CA VAL A 437 9.13 10.87 -20.84
C VAL A 437 7.78 10.49 -20.24
N MET A 438 6.67 11.00 -20.78
CA MET A 438 5.33 10.73 -20.25
C MET A 438 4.81 9.35 -20.69
N GLU A 439 4.28 8.56 -19.75
CA GLU A 439 3.46 7.38 -20.02
C GLU A 439 2.01 7.81 -20.24
N THR A 440 1.56 7.73 -21.49
CA THR A 440 0.21 8.16 -21.87
C THR A 440 -0.86 7.12 -21.60
N ASN A 441 -0.48 5.90 -21.25
CA ASN A 441 -1.41 4.81 -20.95
C ASN A 441 -2.03 4.93 -19.54
N ILE A 442 -1.39 5.66 -18.62
CA ILE A 442 -1.92 5.87 -17.26
C ILE A 442 -3.23 6.65 -17.36
N SER A 443 -4.31 6.09 -16.79
CA SER A 443 -5.63 6.71 -16.83
C SER A 443 -5.64 8.09 -16.15
N PRO A 444 -6.57 8.99 -16.55
CA PRO A 444 -6.74 10.27 -15.87
C PRO A 444 -6.99 10.10 -14.36
N TRP A 445 -7.79 9.11 -13.97
CA TRP A 445 -8.09 8.84 -12.55
C TRP A 445 -6.86 8.45 -11.76
N ARG A 446 -6.04 7.50 -12.24
CA ARG A 446 -4.80 7.08 -11.54
C ARG A 446 -3.82 8.23 -11.39
N ARG A 447 -3.60 8.99 -12.46
CA ARG A 447 -2.70 10.16 -12.43
C ARG A 447 -3.19 11.23 -11.45
N ALA A 448 -4.50 11.35 -11.26
CA ALA A 448 -5.07 12.32 -10.32
C ALA A 448 -4.92 11.91 -8.85
N ILE A 449 -4.97 10.62 -8.52
CA ILE A 449 -5.00 10.14 -7.11
C ILE A 449 -3.72 9.45 -6.63
N CYS A 450 -2.97 8.81 -7.53
CA CYS A 450 -1.71 8.13 -7.20
C CYS A 450 -0.54 9.09 -7.41
N GLY A 451 0.25 9.31 -6.36
CA GLY A 451 1.43 10.17 -6.41
C GLY A 451 2.55 9.62 -7.29
N ASP A 452 3.61 10.40 -7.46
CA ASP A 452 4.75 10.09 -8.34
C ASP A 452 5.99 9.58 -7.57
N LEU A 453 5.82 9.12 -6.32
CA LEU A 453 6.87 8.69 -5.38
C LEU A 453 7.88 9.76 -4.94
N THR A 454 7.81 11.00 -5.42
CA THR A 454 8.81 12.02 -5.05
C THR A 454 8.76 12.38 -3.56
N SER A 455 7.57 12.34 -2.94
CA SER A 455 7.40 12.56 -1.50
C SER A 455 8.04 11.47 -0.62
N ALA A 456 8.40 10.32 -1.18
CA ALA A 456 9.09 9.26 -0.43
C ALA A 456 10.60 9.54 -0.25
N LEU A 457 11.13 10.59 -0.87
CA LEU A 457 12.56 10.95 -0.90
C LEU A 457 12.75 12.38 -0.35
N ASP A 458 13.89 12.64 0.28
CA ASP A 458 14.34 13.99 0.63
C ASP A 458 15.63 14.32 -0.13
N PHE A 459 15.50 15.19 -1.14
CA PHE A 459 16.64 15.65 -1.94
C PHE A 459 17.39 16.84 -1.31
N SER A 460 16.89 17.39 -0.20
CA SER A 460 17.40 18.62 0.41
C SER A 460 18.42 18.38 1.53
N LYS A 461 18.37 17.23 2.21
CA LYS A 461 19.25 16.91 3.34
C LYS A 461 19.79 15.48 3.25
N PRO A 462 21.12 15.29 3.18
CA PRO A 462 21.70 13.97 3.38
C PRO A 462 21.51 13.53 4.83
N ASP A 463 20.95 12.33 5.04
CA ASP A 463 20.96 11.65 6.34
C ASP A 463 22.21 10.76 6.43
N ALA A 464 23.08 11.08 7.39
CA ALA A 464 24.33 10.39 7.66
C ALA A 464 24.18 9.16 8.57
N THR A 465 22.95 8.83 9.00
CA THR A 465 22.72 7.72 9.94
C THR A 465 22.93 6.37 9.25
N LEU A 466 23.70 5.48 9.89
CA LEU A 466 23.99 4.13 9.39
C LEU A 466 23.05 3.10 10.04
N PRO A 467 22.00 2.62 9.36
CA PRO A 467 21.18 1.53 9.86
C PRO A 467 21.94 0.19 9.86
N THR A 468 21.41 -0.80 10.58
CA THR A 468 22.01 -2.15 10.65
C THR A 468 21.07 -3.14 9.97
N LEU A 469 21.48 -3.76 8.87
CA LEU A 469 20.76 -4.88 8.27
C LEU A 469 21.32 -6.23 8.78
N PRO A 470 20.47 -7.24 9.02
CA PRO A 470 20.95 -8.56 9.40
C PRO A 470 21.67 -9.25 8.23
N SER A 471 22.61 -10.15 8.56
CA SER A 471 23.25 -10.99 7.55
C SER A 471 22.27 -12.01 6.98
N THR A 472 22.23 -12.12 5.66
CA THR A 472 21.38 -13.06 4.92
C THR A 472 22.08 -14.37 4.57
N GLN A 473 23.35 -14.54 4.96
CA GLN A 473 24.19 -15.66 4.51
C GLN A 473 23.61 -17.05 4.84
N ALA A 474 22.89 -17.16 5.96
CA ALA A 474 22.27 -18.42 6.41
C ALA A 474 20.81 -18.60 5.96
N TYR A 475 20.21 -17.60 5.31
CA TYR A 475 18.76 -17.56 5.09
C TYR A 475 18.24 -18.67 4.20
N VAL A 476 18.98 -19.02 3.14
CA VAL A 476 18.63 -20.14 2.26
C VAL A 476 18.55 -21.45 3.06
N ALA A 477 19.57 -21.76 3.85
CA ALA A 477 19.60 -22.98 4.67
C ALA A 477 18.53 -22.97 5.78
N GLN A 478 18.22 -21.81 6.35
CA GLN A 478 17.15 -21.66 7.34
C GLN A 478 15.76 -21.89 6.72
N ALA A 479 15.53 -21.37 5.52
CA ALA A 479 14.32 -21.62 4.74
C ALA A 479 14.17 -23.10 4.37
N ASP A 480 15.24 -23.75 3.91
CA ASP A 480 15.21 -25.18 3.60
C ASP A 480 14.82 -26.00 4.83
N LEU A 481 15.38 -25.67 5.99
CA LEU A 481 15.03 -26.31 7.26
C LEU A 481 13.55 -26.08 7.62
N GLN A 482 13.03 -24.87 7.46
CA GLN A 482 11.62 -24.53 7.69
C GLN A 482 10.68 -25.35 6.81
N CYS A 483 10.95 -25.37 5.50
CA CYS A 483 10.09 -26.04 4.53
C CYS A 483 10.20 -27.57 4.60
N SER A 484 11.24 -28.11 5.25
CA SER A 484 11.37 -29.54 5.55
C SER A 484 10.52 -30.03 6.72
N ARG A 485 9.90 -29.13 7.51
CA ARG A 485 9.09 -29.51 8.67
C ARG A 485 7.82 -30.22 8.23
N ALA A 486 7.46 -31.29 8.94
CA ALA A 486 6.36 -32.16 8.57
C ALA A 486 4.97 -31.53 8.74
N SER A 487 4.82 -30.56 9.65
CA SER A 487 3.55 -29.92 9.94
C SER A 487 3.50 -28.53 9.30
N SER A 488 2.50 -28.29 8.46
CA SER A 488 2.23 -26.97 7.90
C SER A 488 1.51 -26.07 8.89
N GLN A 489 1.68 -24.75 8.75
CA GLN A 489 0.86 -23.77 9.45
C GLN A 489 -0.63 -23.98 9.14
N THR A 490 -1.46 -23.83 10.18
CA THR A 490 -2.92 -23.88 10.06
C THR A 490 -3.56 -22.65 10.72
N ALA A 491 -4.78 -22.33 10.30
CA ALA A 491 -5.57 -21.28 10.94
C ALA A 491 -6.03 -21.73 12.34
N PRO A 492 -6.11 -20.82 13.32
CA PRO A 492 -6.64 -21.14 14.65
C PRO A 492 -8.05 -21.73 14.57
N ALA A 493 -8.36 -22.71 15.42
CA ALA A 493 -9.71 -23.30 15.49
C ALA A 493 -10.78 -22.25 15.79
N SER A 494 -12.04 -22.49 15.41
CA SER A 494 -13.15 -21.56 15.66
C SER A 494 -13.41 -21.30 17.16
N THR A 495 -12.98 -22.21 18.03
CA THR A 495 -13.04 -22.07 19.49
C THR A 495 -11.86 -21.30 20.09
N ALA A 496 -10.85 -20.95 19.29
CA ALA A 496 -9.70 -20.18 19.75
C ALA A 496 -10.13 -18.76 20.15
N GLN A 497 -9.43 -18.19 21.13
CA GLN A 497 -9.64 -16.82 21.52
C GLN A 497 -9.30 -15.88 20.35
N GLN A 498 -10.20 -14.96 20.05
CA GLN A 498 -10.01 -13.97 19.00
C GLN A 498 -9.27 -12.77 19.58
N VAL A 499 -7.99 -12.64 19.24
CA VAL A 499 -7.09 -11.57 19.74
C VAL A 499 -6.44 -10.89 18.55
N VAL A 500 -6.41 -9.56 18.58
CA VAL A 500 -5.59 -8.76 17.66
C VAL A 500 -4.34 -8.35 18.41
N THR A 501 -3.18 -8.83 17.97
CA THR A 501 -1.89 -8.46 18.57
C THR A 501 -1.57 -7.01 18.25
N ALA A 502 -1.01 -6.28 19.21
CA ALA A 502 -0.57 -4.90 19.01
C ALA A 502 0.68 -4.84 18.13
N GLN A 503 0.80 -3.76 17.34
CA GLN A 503 2.05 -3.45 16.64
C GLN A 503 3.19 -3.18 17.64
N GLU A 504 4.42 -3.19 17.14
CA GLU A 504 5.56 -2.65 17.87
C GLU A 504 5.24 -1.22 18.37
N PRO A 505 5.52 -0.89 19.64
CA PRO A 505 5.20 0.43 20.17
C PRO A 505 6.06 1.52 19.51
N GLY A 506 5.55 2.75 19.50
CA GLY A 506 6.28 3.94 19.07
C GLY A 506 5.74 4.59 17.79
N THR A 507 6.39 5.68 17.41
CA THR A 507 6.12 6.44 16.18
C THR A 507 7.35 6.43 15.28
N ARG A 508 7.16 6.86 14.02
CA ARG A 508 8.23 7.02 13.04
C ARG A 508 8.23 8.43 12.44
N PRO A 509 9.38 8.91 11.94
CA PRO A 509 9.39 10.07 11.07
C PRO A 509 8.44 9.86 9.88
N ALA A 510 7.61 10.85 9.57
CA ALA A 510 6.65 10.82 8.47
C ALA A 510 7.02 11.84 7.39
N ARG A 511 6.89 11.45 6.12
CA ARG A 511 7.11 12.34 4.98
C ARG A 511 5.98 13.35 4.86
N ALA A 512 6.31 14.55 4.39
CA ALA A 512 5.32 15.59 4.08
C ALA A 512 4.41 15.12 2.94
N LEU A 513 3.09 15.31 3.08
CA LEU A 513 2.12 14.89 2.08
C LEU A 513 1.44 16.09 1.41
N PRO A 514 0.93 15.94 0.16
CA PRO A 514 0.35 17.05 -0.61
C PRO A 514 -1.13 17.35 -0.29
N TYR A 515 -1.65 16.85 0.83
CA TYR A 515 -3.08 16.84 1.11
C TYR A 515 -3.53 18.06 1.92
N GLU A 516 -4.57 18.73 1.45
CA GLU A 516 -5.33 19.71 2.21
C GLU A 516 -6.82 19.50 1.91
N LEU A 517 -7.47 18.73 2.78
CA LEU A 517 -8.78 18.12 2.52
C LEU A 517 -9.86 18.69 3.43
N HIS A 518 -11.03 18.93 2.85
CA HIS A 518 -12.17 19.49 3.56
C HIS A 518 -13.43 18.71 3.21
N VAL A 519 -14.18 18.27 4.22
CA VAL A 519 -15.50 17.68 4.05
C VAL A 519 -16.43 18.32 5.05
N THR A 520 -17.42 19.06 4.53
CA THR A 520 -18.40 19.79 5.32
C THR A 520 -19.78 19.20 5.10
N GLY A 521 -20.57 19.11 6.17
CA GLY A 521 -21.93 18.63 6.11
C GLY A 521 -22.95 19.76 6.16
N GLN A 522 -24.15 19.52 5.62
CA GLN A 522 -25.29 20.41 5.76
C GLN A 522 -26.59 19.63 5.70
N LEU A 523 -27.46 19.83 6.69
CA LEU A 523 -28.83 19.33 6.62
C LEU A 523 -29.65 20.19 5.64
N GLY A 524 -30.14 19.56 4.57
CA GLY A 524 -30.97 20.16 3.53
C GLY A 524 -32.38 19.54 3.47
N ALA A 525 -33.20 20.05 2.54
CA ALA A 525 -34.57 19.56 2.34
C ALA A 525 -34.63 18.12 1.78
N GLN A 526 -33.57 17.67 1.09
CA GLN A 526 -33.48 16.36 0.44
C GLN A 526 -32.73 15.32 1.29
N GLY A 527 -32.24 15.71 2.47
CA GLY A 527 -31.41 14.87 3.33
C GLY A 527 -30.17 15.59 3.84
N TYR A 528 -29.16 14.81 4.24
CA TYR A 528 -27.88 15.34 4.71
C TYR A 528 -26.87 15.37 3.56
N ALA A 529 -26.41 16.56 3.19
CA ALA A 529 -25.47 16.77 2.10
C ALA A 529 -24.03 16.85 2.63
N LEU A 530 -23.09 16.21 1.94
CA LEU A 530 -21.66 16.39 2.16
C LEU A 530 -21.03 17.07 0.95
N THR A 531 -20.23 18.10 1.19
CA THR A 531 -19.37 18.71 0.17
C THR A 531 -17.93 18.33 0.45
N PHE A 532 -17.30 17.71 -0.53
CA PHE A 532 -15.90 17.32 -0.53
C PHE A 532 -15.12 18.36 -1.31
N ALA A 533 -14.11 18.97 -0.70
CA ALA A 533 -13.24 19.94 -1.34
C ALA A 533 -11.77 19.59 -1.05
N ASN A 534 -10.92 19.87 -2.02
CA ASN A 534 -9.49 19.60 -1.95
C ASN A 534 -8.73 20.85 -2.37
N THR A 535 -8.10 21.53 -1.41
CA THR A 535 -7.26 22.71 -1.67
C THR A 535 -5.77 22.35 -1.75
N GLY A 536 -5.43 21.07 -1.54
CA GLY A 536 -4.09 20.53 -1.70
C GLY A 536 -3.69 20.38 -3.16
N THR A 537 -2.56 19.72 -3.39
CA THR A 537 -1.93 19.62 -4.72
C THR A 537 -2.03 18.24 -5.36
N GLN A 538 -2.51 17.23 -4.62
CA GLN A 538 -2.82 15.89 -5.12
C GLN A 538 -4.31 15.61 -4.98
N GLY A 539 -4.93 14.94 -5.96
CA GLY A 539 -6.29 14.44 -5.83
C GLY A 539 -6.45 13.45 -4.67
N ALA A 540 -7.65 13.38 -4.11
CA ALA A 540 -7.95 12.52 -2.96
C ALA A 540 -9.14 11.60 -3.24
N HIS A 541 -9.05 10.40 -2.67
CA HIS A 541 -10.13 9.43 -2.63
C HIS A 541 -10.80 9.42 -1.25
N PHE A 542 -12.12 9.28 -1.23
CA PHE A 542 -12.89 9.13 0.02
C PHE A 542 -13.84 7.95 -0.04
N TRP A 543 -13.91 7.17 1.04
CA TRP A 543 -14.99 6.22 1.29
C TRP A 543 -16.01 6.83 2.25
N VAL A 544 -17.29 6.58 2.00
CA VAL A 544 -18.40 7.07 2.83
C VAL A 544 -19.32 5.92 3.22
N TYR A 545 -19.50 5.75 4.53
CA TYR A 545 -20.33 4.73 5.13
C TYR A 545 -21.49 5.38 5.88
N THR A 546 -22.64 4.71 5.90
CA THR A 546 -23.82 5.17 6.64
C THR A 546 -24.08 4.28 7.86
N GLY A 547 -25.01 4.68 8.71
CA GLY A 547 -25.52 3.83 9.79
C GLY A 547 -26.32 2.61 9.32
N ASP A 548 -26.67 2.53 8.03
CA ASP A 548 -27.34 1.38 7.44
C ASP A 548 -26.31 0.34 7.01
N ALA A 549 -26.17 -0.73 7.80
CA ALA A 549 -25.26 -1.83 7.51
C ALA A 549 -25.59 -2.56 6.19
N THR A 550 -26.76 -2.37 5.59
CA THR A 550 -27.14 -2.93 4.29
C THR A 550 -26.82 -2.01 3.12
N ALA A 551 -26.57 -0.72 3.36
CA ALA A 551 -26.20 0.22 2.31
C ALA A 551 -24.79 -0.08 1.77
N MET A 552 -24.64 0.00 0.44
CA MET A 552 -23.32 -0.06 -0.19
C MET A 552 -22.54 1.22 0.15
N PRO A 553 -21.30 1.12 0.66
CA PRO A 553 -20.44 2.28 0.83
C PRO A 553 -20.26 3.04 -0.49
N ARG A 554 -20.23 4.38 -0.43
CA ARG A 554 -20.00 5.22 -1.60
C ARG A 554 -18.55 5.69 -1.64
N ARG A 555 -18.00 5.85 -2.83
CA ARG A 555 -16.62 6.27 -3.09
C ARG A 555 -16.56 7.55 -3.91
N TYR A 556 -15.65 8.44 -3.55
CA TYR A 556 -15.53 9.75 -4.17
C TYR A 556 -14.10 10.04 -4.58
N THR A 557 -13.94 10.78 -5.67
CA THR A 557 -12.65 11.29 -6.11
C THR A 557 -12.73 12.78 -6.36
N VAL A 558 -11.82 13.53 -5.76
CA VAL A 558 -11.75 15.00 -5.86
C VAL A 558 -10.33 15.42 -6.21
N GLU A 559 -10.14 15.95 -7.41
CA GLU A 559 -8.88 16.56 -7.82
C GLU A 559 -8.49 17.75 -6.95
N ALA A 560 -7.19 18.03 -6.94
CA ALA A 560 -6.64 19.28 -6.44
C ALA A 560 -7.41 20.50 -7.01
N GLY A 561 -7.79 21.43 -6.14
CA GLY A 561 -8.51 22.65 -6.48
C GLY A 561 -9.99 22.45 -6.86
N LYS A 562 -10.56 21.24 -6.71
CA LYS A 562 -11.96 20.96 -7.06
C LYS A 562 -12.80 20.61 -5.84
N GLN A 563 -14.11 20.56 -6.07
CA GLN A 563 -15.10 20.10 -5.10
C GLN A 563 -16.25 19.35 -5.78
N LEU A 564 -16.93 18.51 -5.02
CA LEU A 564 -18.22 17.90 -5.39
C LEU A 564 -19.13 17.79 -4.17
N THR A 565 -20.44 17.65 -4.41
CA THR A 565 -21.44 17.50 -3.35
C THR A 565 -22.35 16.31 -3.66
N ASP A 566 -22.63 15.50 -2.65
CA ASP A 566 -23.62 14.41 -2.73
C ASP A 566 -24.52 14.45 -1.48
N THR A 567 -25.70 13.82 -1.55
CA THR A 567 -26.73 13.85 -0.51
C THR A 567 -27.18 12.44 -0.13
N TRP A 568 -27.38 12.25 1.18
CA TRP A 568 -27.93 11.03 1.78
C TRP A 568 -29.32 11.31 2.31
N ALA A 569 -30.26 10.44 1.97
CA ALA A 569 -31.59 10.47 2.55
C ALA A 569 -31.52 10.24 4.07
N LEU A 570 -32.45 10.83 4.80
CA LEU A 570 -32.64 10.55 6.21
C LEU A 570 -33.26 9.16 6.39
N ASP A 571 -32.98 8.53 7.54
CA ASP A 571 -33.61 7.26 7.89
C ASP A 571 -35.12 7.43 8.21
N ALA A 572 -35.79 6.32 8.52
CA ALA A 572 -37.22 6.31 8.85
C ALA A 572 -37.59 7.16 10.08
N ASN A 573 -36.62 7.48 10.94
CA ASN A 573 -36.77 8.34 12.11
C ASN A 573 -36.39 9.80 11.82
N GLY A 574 -36.05 10.14 10.57
CA GLY A 574 -35.55 11.46 10.19
C GLY A 574 -34.14 11.76 10.69
N SER A 575 -33.34 10.72 10.98
CA SER A 575 -31.96 10.82 11.44
C SER A 575 -30.96 10.58 10.33
N TYR A 576 -29.72 11.03 10.54
CA TYR A 576 -28.59 10.78 9.64
C TYR A 576 -27.37 10.34 10.44
N LEU A 577 -26.62 9.40 9.88
CA LEU A 577 -25.31 8.98 10.36
C LEU A 577 -24.43 8.69 9.14
N VAL A 578 -23.42 9.52 8.92
CA VAL A 578 -22.51 9.41 7.78
C VAL A 578 -21.07 9.57 8.26
N SER A 579 -20.19 8.66 7.87
CA SER A 579 -18.77 8.66 8.23
C SER A 579 -17.92 8.60 6.97
N VAL A 580 -16.83 9.36 6.94
CA VAL A 580 -15.96 9.57 5.77
C VAL A 580 -14.52 9.21 6.15
N TRP A 581 -13.89 8.37 5.33
CA TRP A 581 -12.48 8.02 5.41
C TRP A 581 -11.75 8.58 4.19
N GLY A 582 -10.59 9.19 4.41
CA GLY A 582 -9.68 9.67 3.38
C GLY A 582 -8.24 9.20 3.64
N PRO A 583 -7.27 9.70 2.85
CA PRO A 583 -5.86 9.36 3.02
C PRO A 583 -5.28 9.94 4.33
N ASN A 584 -4.15 9.38 4.78
CA ASN A 584 -3.38 9.82 5.95
C ASN A 584 -4.22 10.07 7.23
N GLY A 585 -5.09 9.12 7.59
CA GLY A 585 -5.91 9.22 8.81
C GLY A 585 -7.03 10.26 8.75
N TYR A 586 -7.28 10.88 7.58
CA TYR A 586 -8.40 11.82 7.42
C TYR A 586 -9.73 11.13 7.69
N PHE A 587 -10.46 11.62 8.70
CA PHE A 587 -11.75 11.06 9.11
C PHE A 587 -12.76 12.16 9.45
N ARG A 588 -14.02 11.96 9.06
CA ARG A 588 -15.15 12.81 9.46
C ARG A 588 -16.34 11.94 9.85
N ARG A 589 -17.11 12.37 10.85
CA ARG A 589 -18.40 11.76 11.19
C ARG A 589 -19.45 12.81 11.48
N PHE A 590 -20.63 12.60 10.92
CA PHE A 590 -21.80 13.45 11.04
C PHE A 590 -22.97 12.62 11.54
N ALA A 591 -23.51 12.96 12.71
CA ALA A 591 -24.71 12.36 13.26
C ALA A 591 -25.68 13.44 13.72
N GLY A 592 -26.98 13.19 13.56
CA GLY A 592 -28.04 14.10 14.01
C GLY A 592 -29.41 13.70 13.50
N SER A 593 -30.40 14.57 13.71
CA SER A 593 -31.75 14.35 13.19
C SER A 593 -32.43 15.65 12.79
N ALA A 594 -33.26 15.58 11.75
CA ALA A 594 -33.91 16.78 11.22
C ALA A 594 -34.81 17.46 12.26
N ALA A 595 -35.51 16.69 13.08
CA ALA A 595 -36.38 17.23 14.12
C ALA A 595 -35.59 17.97 15.22
N ALA A 596 -34.51 17.36 15.73
CA ALA A 596 -33.70 17.97 16.78
C ALA A 596 -32.88 19.17 16.26
N ASP A 597 -32.47 19.12 15.00
CA ASP A 597 -31.60 20.13 14.40
C ASP A 597 -32.39 21.32 13.81
N ALA A 598 -33.70 21.18 13.55
CA ALA A 598 -34.49 22.17 12.81
C ALA A 598 -34.46 23.59 13.41
N ALA A 599 -34.46 23.69 14.74
CA ALA A 599 -34.57 24.97 15.44
C ALA A 599 -33.30 25.83 15.37
N ALA A 600 -32.12 25.19 15.41
CA ALA A 600 -30.84 25.91 15.47
C ALA A 600 -29.91 25.64 14.28
N LYS A 601 -30.19 24.59 13.50
CA LYS A 601 -29.38 24.08 12.39
C LYS A 601 -27.87 24.10 12.71
N PRO A 602 -27.47 23.49 13.84
CA PRO A 602 -26.07 23.50 14.26
C PRO A 602 -25.19 22.82 13.22
N GLU A 603 -24.10 23.48 12.84
CA GLU A 603 -23.12 22.91 11.92
C GLU A 603 -21.72 23.48 12.18
N ILE A 604 -20.70 22.72 11.75
CA ILE A 604 -19.31 23.14 11.84
C ILE A 604 -18.63 23.18 10.48
N THR A 605 -17.62 24.03 10.36
CA THR A 605 -16.66 24.03 9.26
C THR A 605 -15.27 24.02 9.85
N ALA A 606 -14.51 22.95 9.59
CA ALA A 606 -13.11 22.83 10.00
C ALA A 606 -12.21 23.24 8.83
N CYS A 607 -11.20 24.06 9.12
CA CYS A 607 -10.21 24.54 8.16
C CYS A 607 -8.82 24.48 8.80
N TYR A 608 -7.78 24.57 7.98
CA TYR A 608 -6.39 24.45 8.43
C TYR A 608 -5.70 25.80 8.48
N ASP A 609 -4.93 26.02 9.53
CA ASP A 609 -3.84 26.98 9.53
C ASP A 609 -2.55 26.21 9.19
N ALA A 610 -2.33 25.96 7.90
CA ALA A 610 -1.19 25.17 7.43
C ALA A 610 0.17 25.82 7.75
N ALA A 611 0.21 27.14 7.99
CA ALA A 611 1.44 27.85 8.32
C ALA A 611 1.93 27.50 9.73
N ASN A 612 1.00 27.36 10.68
CA ASN A 612 1.29 26.97 12.07
C ASN A 612 1.09 25.46 12.32
N GLY A 613 0.40 24.78 11.41
CA GLY A 613 0.08 23.35 11.53
C GLY A 613 -1.07 23.08 12.50
N ASP A 614 -2.05 24.00 12.52
CA ASP A 614 -3.17 24.02 13.46
C ASP A 614 -4.51 23.86 12.73
N VAL A 615 -5.57 23.61 13.50
CA VAL A 615 -6.95 23.55 12.99
C VAL A 615 -7.80 24.63 13.65
N TYR A 616 -8.66 25.26 12.87
CA TYR A 616 -9.71 26.13 13.40
C TYR A 616 -11.08 25.66 12.93
N VAL A 617 -12.08 25.85 13.79
CA VAL A 617 -13.44 25.39 13.56
C VAL A 617 -14.40 26.56 13.73
N THR A 618 -15.15 26.86 12.68
CA THR A 618 -16.28 27.79 12.72
C THR A 618 -17.55 27.03 13.06
N PHE A 619 -18.23 27.45 14.11
CA PHE A 619 -19.52 26.93 14.57
C PHE A 619 -20.63 27.88 14.13
N ALA A 620 -21.72 27.34 13.59
CA ALA A 620 -22.88 28.12 13.17
C ALA A 620 -24.11 27.79 14.03
N ASN A 621 -24.82 28.84 14.46
CA ASN A 621 -26.12 28.75 15.11
C ASN A 621 -27.13 29.64 14.36
N ALA A 622 -28.04 29.02 13.61
CA ALA A 622 -29.11 29.73 12.91
C ALA A 622 -30.38 29.91 13.77
N GLY A 623 -30.36 29.46 15.03
CA GLY A 623 -31.51 29.51 15.93
C GLY A 623 -31.68 30.84 16.65
N SER A 624 -32.75 30.91 17.45
CA SER A 624 -33.13 32.09 18.25
C SER A 624 -32.61 32.06 19.69
N SER A 625 -31.90 31.00 20.10
CA SER A 625 -31.29 30.85 21.43
C SER A 625 -29.83 30.46 21.30
N ALA A 626 -29.02 30.80 22.30
CA ALA A 626 -27.61 30.42 22.30
C ALA A 626 -27.44 28.89 22.40
N LEU A 627 -26.48 28.34 21.65
CA LEU A 627 -26.06 26.95 21.79
C LEU A 627 -24.86 26.84 22.72
N THR A 628 -24.81 25.75 23.47
CA THR A 628 -23.60 25.35 24.21
C THR A 628 -23.03 24.11 23.55
N VAL A 629 -21.81 24.23 23.03
CA VAL A 629 -21.10 23.14 22.35
C VAL A 629 -19.95 22.68 23.23
N THR A 630 -19.87 21.37 23.48
CA THR A 630 -18.70 20.74 24.10
C THR A 630 -17.79 20.21 23.00
N ALA A 631 -16.54 20.65 22.98
CA ALA A 631 -15.48 20.12 22.13
C ALA A 631 -14.54 19.26 22.98
N THR A 632 -14.35 18.01 22.60
CA THR A 632 -13.52 17.03 23.29
C THR A 632 -12.39 16.58 22.39
N ASP A 633 -11.15 16.64 22.87
CA ASP A 633 -10.04 15.92 22.25
C ASP A 633 -10.16 14.43 22.62
N VAL A 634 -10.29 13.59 21.61
CA VAL A 634 -10.54 12.16 21.77
C VAL A 634 -9.24 11.37 21.96
N ALA A 635 -8.08 11.93 21.58
CA ALA A 635 -6.86 11.14 21.40
C ALA A 635 -5.58 11.76 21.99
N TYR A 636 -5.43 13.08 21.98
CA TYR A 636 -4.13 13.74 22.26
C TYR A 636 -4.08 14.45 23.62
N GLY A 637 -5.09 14.26 24.46
CA GLY A 637 -5.07 14.69 25.87
C GLY A 637 -5.40 16.16 26.10
N GLY A 638 -5.88 16.89 25.08
CA GLY A 638 -6.37 18.25 25.21
C GLY A 638 -7.59 18.35 26.14
N ALA A 639 -7.63 19.41 26.96
CA ALA A 639 -8.76 19.65 27.85
C ALA A 639 -10.03 19.95 27.03
N ALA A 640 -11.16 19.36 27.45
CA ALA A 640 -12.46 19.65 26.86
C ALA A 640 -12.82 21.13 27.00
N ARG A 641 -13.40 21.70 25.95
CA ARG A 641 -13.79 23.12 25.88
C ARG A 641 -15.29 23.23 25.78
N THR A 642 -15.87 24.21 26.46
CA THR A 642 -17.27 24.59 26.32
C THR A 642 -17.35 25.93 25.60
N LEU A 643 -18.06 25.96 24.47
CA LEU A 643 -18.21 27.11 23.61
C LEU A 643 -19.68 27.55 23.61
N THR A 644 -19.92 28.84 23.80
CA THR A 644 -21.26 29.43 23.66
C THR A 644 -21.37 30.09 22.29
N ILE A 645 -22.34 29.64 21.48
CA ILE A 645 -22.60 30.16 20.14
C ILE A 645 -23.88 30.99 20.19
N PRO A 646 -23.82 32.34 20.18
CA PRO A 646 -25.00 33.17 20.30
C PRO A 646 -26.01 32.91 19.18
N ALA A 647 -27.28 33.23 19.44
CA ALA A 647 -28.36 33.11 18.47
C ALA A 647 -28.04 33.87 17.17
N GLY A 648 -28.22 33.23 16.01
CA GLY A 648 -27.96 33.81 14.69
C GLY A 648 -26.49 34.13 14.38
N GLN A 649 -25.54 33.70 15.21
CA GLN A 649 -24.12 34.05 15.07
C GLN A 649 -23.27 32.85 14.62
N ARG A 650 -22.03 33.18 14.23
CA ARG A 650 -20.95 32.23 14.06
C ARG A 650 -19.84 32.55 15.06
N VAL A 651 -19.20 31.51 15.59
CA VAL A 651 -18.03 31.65 16.47
C VAL A 651 -16.94 30.75 15.93
N GLU A 652 -15.72 31.27 15.87
CA GLU A 652 -14.53 30.51 15.50
C GLU A 652 -13.71 30.18 16.74
N ALA A 653 -13.19 28.96 16.80
CA ALA A 653 -12.22 28.54 17.81
C ALA A 653 -11.02 27.88 17.15
N HIS A 654 -9.85 28.00 17.79
CA HIS A 654 -8.56 27.54 17.28
C HIS A 654 -7.97 26.48 18.20
N TRP A 655 -7.34 25.46 17.62
CA TRP A 655 -6.64 24.39 18.34
C TRP A 655 -5.17 24.35 17.91
N ASP A 656 -4.30 24.64 18.87
CA ASP A 656 -2.86 24.40 18.79
C ASP A 656 -2.60 22.88 18.83
N LEU A 657 -1.95 22.37 17.78
CA LEU A 657 -1.65 20.95 17.58
C LEU A 657 -0.14 20.65 17.73
N SER A 658 0.65 21.59 18.24
CA SER A 658 2.11 21.42 18.39
C SER A 658 2.47 20.22 19.27
N CYS A 659 1.71 19.96 20.33
CA CYS A 659 1.92 18.82 21.24
C CYS A 659 1.60 17.45 20.62
N SER A 660 0.79 17.41 19.56
CA SER A 660 0.39 16.19 18.85
C SER A 660 1.09 16.05 17.50
N SER A 661 2.09 16.88 17.22
CA SER A 661 2.76 16.93 15.91
C SER A 661 1.76 17.10 14.76
N HIS A 662 0.86 18.08 14.90
CA HIS A 662 -0.15 18.46 13.90
C HIS A 662 -1.27 17.45 13.67
N TRP A 663 -1.36 16.40 14.48
CA TRP A 663 -2.49 15.47 14.50
C TRP A 663 -3.66 16.00 15.33
N TYR A 664 -4.89 15.75 14.90
CA TYR A 664 -6.11 16.15 15.61
C TYR A 664 -7.19 15.05 15.59
N ASP A 665 -8.00 14.99 16.64
CA ASP A 665 -9.19 14.14 16.75
C ASP A 665 -10.17 14.80 17.73
N LEU A 666 -11.08 15.60 17.19
CA LEU A 666 -11.98 16.44 17.95
C LEU A 666 -13.43 15.98 17.73
N GLN A 667 -14.14 15.78 18.83
CA GLN A 667 -15.57 15.51 18.85
C GLN A 667 -16.35 16.69 19.41
N PHE A 668 -17.43 17.07 18.75
CA PHE A 668 -18.31 18.17 19.12
C PHE A 668 -19.72 17.64 19.41
N ALA A 669 -20.29 18.08 20.52
CA ALA A 669 -21.66 17.76 20.94
C ALA A 669 -22.41 19.03 21.39
N VAL A 670 -23.70 19.11 21.10
CA VAL A 670 -24.56 20.24 21.51
C VAL A 670 -25.34 19.87 22.77
N ALA A 671 -25.24 20.71 23.81
CA ALA A 671 -26.00 20.51 25.04
C ALA A 671 -27.52 20.51 24.76
N GLY A 672 -28.22 19.50 25.26
CA GLY A 672 -29.66 19.32 25.00
C GLY A 672 -30.01 18.68 23.65
N ASN A 673 -29.03 18.37 22.80
CA ASN A 673 -29.23 17.62 21.56
C ASN A 673 -28.25 16.42 21.50
N ALA A 674 -28.60 15.34 22.20
CA ALA A 674 -27.74 14.16 22.34
C ALA A 674 -27.49 13.41 21.02
N GLY A 675 -28.34 13.61 19.99
CA GLY A 675 -28.17 12.98 18.68
C GLY A 675 -27.18 13.71 17.78
N TRP A 676 -26.94 15.01 18.01
CA TRP A 676 -26.04 15.80 17.19
C TRP A 676 -24.59 15.58 17.62
N MET A 677 -23.79 15.04 16.70
CA MET A 677 -22.36 14.88 16.86
C MET A 677 -21.62 15.18 15.56
N ARG A 678 -20.48 15.85 15.71
CA ARG A 678 -19.47 15.99 14.66
C ARG A 678 -18.14 15.48 15.18
N ARG A 679 -17.47 14.61 14.44
CA ARG A 679 -16.09 14.21 14.75
C ARG A 679 -15.22 14.54 13.55
N ILE A 680 -14.10 15.21 13.81
CA ILE A 680 -13.07 15.51 12.80
C ILE A 680 -11.75 14.93 13.29
N ALA A 681 -11.06 14.18 12.44
CA ALA A 681 -9.71 13.71 12.73
C ALA A 681 -8.83 13.73 11.48
N GLY A 682 -7.52 13.79 11.68
CA GLY A 682 -6.52 13.79 10.62
C GLY A 682 -5.21 14.43 11.06
N HIS A 683 -4.40 14.80 10.08
CA HIS A 683 -3.13 15.51 10.25
C HIS A 683 -3.14 16.78 9.38
N VAL A 684 -2.60 17.88 9.90
CA VAL A 684 -2.43 19.12 9.14
C VAL A 684 -1.07 19.09 8.45
N GLU A 685 -1.08 18.99 7.13
CA GLU A 685 0.16 18.99 6.33
C GLU A 685 0.77 20.40 6.26
N THR A 686 2.03 20.54 6.70
CA THR A 686 2.77 21.81 6.73
C THR A 686 3.83 21.93 5.62
N GLY A 687 3.90 20.93 4.74
CA GLY A 687 4.98 20.79 3.75
C GLY A 687 6.33 20.36 4.35
N LYS A 688 6.38 20.00 5.64
CA LYS A 688 7.57 19.51 6.34
C LYS A 688 7.35 18.09 6.84
N ALA A 689 8.44 17.37 7.05
CA ALA A 689 8.39 16.07 7.72
C ALA A 689 7.78 16.22 9.13
N SER A 690 7.01 15.21 9.54
CA SER A 690 6.32 15.12 10.82
C SER A 690 6.63 13.78 11.48
N ILE A 691 5.76 13.29 12.35
CA ILE A 691 5.74 11.91 12.84
C ILE A 691 4.40 11.24 12.53
N THR A 692 4.39 9.92 12.49
CA THR A 692 3.18 9.10 12.40
C THR A 692 2.27 9.30 13.62
N ASP A 693 0.96 9.00 13.50
CA ASP A 693 -0.05 9.26 14.54
C ASP A 693 0.41 8.78 15.94
N PRO A 694 0.68 9.71 16.89
CA PRO A 694 1.19 9.34 18.21
C PRO A 694 0.13 8.67 19.10
N ALA A 695 -1.15 8.70 18.73
CA ALA A 695 -2.23 8.02 19.45
C ALA A 695 -2.47 6.58 18.94
N ALA A 696 -1.82 6.14 17.86
CA ALA A 696 -1.94 4.79 17.30
C ALA A 696 -1.13 3.76 18.12
N VAL A 697 -1.48 3.60 19.41
CA VAL A 697 -0.69 2.82 20.39
C VAL A 697 -1.23 1.42 20.67
N ALA A 698 -2.46 1.12 20.25
CA ALA A 698 -3.08 -0.19 20.44
C ALA A 698 -4.14 -0.48 19.36
N PRO A 699 -4.46 -1.75 19.10
CA PRO A 699 -5.50 -2.12 18.14
C PRO A 699 -6.88 -1.63 18.54
N THR A 700 -7.60 -1.06 17.57
CA THR A 700 -9.01 -0.72 17.72
C THR A 700 -9.86 -1.98 17.60
N ILE A 701 -10.38 -2.47 18.74
CA ILE A 701 -11.18 -3.70 18.84
C ILE A 701 -12.70 -3.47 18.95
N SER A 702 -13.13 -2.22 18.87
CA SER A 702 -14.53 -1.80 18.92
C SER A 702 -14.87 -0.93 17.71
N ALA A 703 -16.11 -0.99 17.24
CA ALA A 703 -16.58 -0.12 16.17
C ALA A 703 -16.44 1.36 16.57
N ILE A 704 -16.08 2.19 15.59
CA ILE A 704 -16.02 3.65 15.70
C ILE A 704 -17.40 4.27 15.83
#